data_AF-I8I905-F1
#
_entry.id   AF-I8I905-F1
#
_cell.length_a   1.000
_cell.length_b   1.000
_cell.length_c   1.000
_cell.angle_alpha   90.00
_cell.angle_beta   90.00
_cell.angle_gamma   90.00
#
_symmetry.space_group_name_H-M   'P 1'
#
loop_
_entity.id
_entity.type
_entity.pdbx_description
1 polymer ?
#
loop_
_entity_poly.entity_id
_entity_poly.type
_entity_poly.pdbx_seq_one_letter_code
_entity_poly.pdbx_strand_id
1 'polypeptide(L)'
;MSQKTFDRAETVELLSIPRDEEPLGPNSSSEDGTDLIDRTAVQSTRKHRKKRKTENWKRSLYLGSLSSIIVLLFNVSFVAWAVSHHDLTEDRGVLYTGDCTKTKRMSTGIHLVINILSTALLCASSYTMQCLCAPTRAEIDRAHQKNQWLDIGVPSMRNLFRISKMKLILWLILALSSLPLHLFYNSTIFSTITNLEYEIFAGNKPFSDFNANNVRPPHDFIDKNNTMYTNPYFSFSRMLDKGLHNELYRLENADCMSAYATNFQSEYGSVLLLTDDFHPNDTDFDFLSIQGASTPVKGNNPYAWMCYNQTVYACDMQTLCRDQLPEIRTHVDNWIVGGYRVNYCLAEKVPGNCKLEYSLPLAIIVIVFNTVKAIIICAVALTMTDLPILTTGDALASFLKTPETRDRDHSKNPPSKPLPYKAKPQRWATAVSTVRWIICIICYTIAIAICIGLLCFGLSQITNKGNLWSGLGITNTETLISGNTWPPSLLTNTIIANTPQIIFSMLYFASNSVLTTMTLAAEWSNYALHRKGLRVSSTPQGFQRATYFLSLPYTYAIPLLIFSSVLHWLISQSLFLVNVETYDMQLERFRLFDFATCGYSPVAIVCAIVVGGVMVFGLVGLGFRRFGSGMPVAGSCSLAIAAACYPGVSLVDGCGDAVETMPLRWGVVYQGTGDGVEVGCCGFSGGEVGMPVDGMVYR
;
A
#
# COMPACT_ATOMS: atom_id res chain seq x y z
N MET A 1 44.03 22.14 38.26
CA MET A 1 44.07 23.04 37.10
C MET A 1 43.44 22.33 35.91
N SER A 2 42.30 22.86 35.44
CA SER A 2 41.51 22.53 34.25
C SER A 2 40.83 21.16 34.12
N GLN A 3 39.55 21.16 34.50
CA GLN A 3 38.48 20.26 34.07
C GLN A 3 37.97 20.76 32.69
N LYS A 4 37.85 19.89 31.69
CA LYS A 4 37.14 20.20 30.43
C LYS A 4 36.20 19.04 30.06
N THR A 5 34.92 19.29 30.28
CA THR A 5 33.76 18.63 29.68
C THR A 5 33.70 18.95 28.19
N PHE A 6 33.35 17.97 27.37
CA PHE A 6 32.98 18.15 25.96
C PHE A 6 31.60 17.51 25.74
N ASP A 7 30.57 18.36 25.76
CA ASP A 7 29.24 18.05 25.23
C ASP A 7 29.24 18.37 23.73
N ARG A 8 28.69 17.46 22.91
CA ARG A 8 28.36 17.74 21.50
C ARG A 8 27.04 17.06 21.15
N ALA A 9 25.97 17.84 21.14
CA ALA A 9 24.72 17.53 20.44
C ALA A 9 24.37 18.75 19.58
N GLU A 10 24.53 18.62 18.27
CA GLU A 10 24.22 19.62 17.25
C GLU A 10 22.70 19.81 17.15
N THR A 11 22.25 21.04 17.40
CA THR A 11 20.93 21.56 17.01
C THR A 11 21.04 22.24 15.65
N VAL A 12 20.29 21.74 14.68
CA VAL A 12 20.10 22.38 13.37
C VAL A 12 19.12 23.55 13.53
N GLU A 13 19.61 24.78 13.37
CA GLU A 13 18.80 26.00 13.29
C GLU A 13 18.00 26.03 11.97
N LEU A 14 16.70 26.30 12.08
CA LEU A 14 15.84 26.62 10.94
C LEU A 14 15.47 28.10 11.00
N LEU A 15 16.02 28.82 10.01
CA LEU A 15 15.81 30.20 9.57
C LEU A 15 14.51 30.88 10.04
N SER A 16 14.67 31.96 10.79
CA SER A 16 13.66 32.97 11.10
C SER A 16 13.47 33.95 9.93
N ILE A 17 12.22 34.09 9.45
CA ILE A 17 11.81 35.15 8.52
C ILE A 17 11.40 36.39 9.36
N PRO A 18 11.88 37.61 9.07
CA PRO A 18 11.54 38.81 9.85
C PRO A 18 10.07 39.22 9.69
N ARG A 19 9.46 39.72 10.77
CA ARG A 19 8.20 40.46 10.74
C ARG A 19 8.50 41.94 10.58
N ASP A 20 7.85 42.58 9.62
CA ASP A 20 7.88 44.03 9.44
C ASP A 20 7.23 44.73 10.65
N GLU A 21 7.98 45.64 11.27
CA GLU A 21 7.49 46.65 12.20
C GLU A 21 7.01 47.86 11.38
N GLU A 22 5.79 48.35 11.67
CA GLU A 22 5.35 49.68 11.24
C GLU A 22 5.35 50.65 12.44
N PRO A 23 5.73 51.93 12.25
CA PRO A 23 6.27 52.75 13.32
C PRO A 23 5.22 53.61 14.05
N LEU A 24 5.50 53.85 15.32
CA LEU A 24 4.88 54.87 16.17
C LEU A 24 5.30 56.29 15.75
N GLY A 25 4.34 57.22 15.78
CA GLY A 25 4.54 58.67 15.66
C GLY A 25 3.29 59.46 16.07
N PRO A 26 3.40 60.75 16.46
CA PRO A 26 3.25 61.15 17.86
C PRO A 26 2.04 62.07 18.19
N ASN A 27 1.87 62.30 19.49
CA ASN A 27 0.86 63.13 20.17
C ASN A 27 0.72 64.57 19.67
N SER A 28 -0.51 65.10 19.68
CA SER A 28 -0.81 66.50 20.04
C SER A 28 -2.23 66.66 20.59
N SER A 29 -2.33 67.51 21.60
CA SER A 29 -3.47 67.87 22.46
C SER A 29 -4.55 68.75 21.83
N SER A 30 -5.75 68.69 22.44
CA SER A 30 -6.62 69.81 22.92
C SER A 30 -8.07 69.82 22.40
N GLU A 31 -8.97 69.56 23.34
CA GLU A 31 -10.30 70.15 23.64
C GLU A 31 -11.36 70.45 22.56
N ASP A 32 -12.56 70.01 22.94
CA ASP A 32 -13.89 70.64 22.81
C ASP A 32 -14.80 70.28 21.63
N GLY A 33 -16.10 70.19 21.94
CA GLY A 33 -17.18 70.25 20.94
C GLY A 33 -18.01 68.98 20.75
N THR A 34 -18.89 68.71 21.71
CA THR A 34 -20.20 68.07 21.50
C THR A 34 -20.86 68.54 20.20
N ASP A 35 -20.90 67.69 19.17
CA ASP A 35 -21.94 67.66 18.10
C ASP A 35 -21.57 66.65 17.01
N LEU A 36 -21.69 65.36 17.29
CA LEU A 36 -21.64 64.32 16.24
C LEU A 36 -22.28 62.99 16.67
N ILE A 37 -23.41 63.06 17.38
CA ILE A 37 -24.15 61.87 17.83
C ILE A 37 -25.07 61.28 16.74
N ASP A 38 -25.35 61.99 15.64
CA ASP A 38 -26.36 61.52 14.66
C ASP A 38 -25.81 61.06 13.29
N ARG A 39 -24.50 60.79 13.19
CA ARG A 39 -23.89 60.21 11.95
C ARG A 39 -23.12 58.91 12.16
N THR A 40 -22.89 58.48 13.39
CA THR A 40 -22.22 57.21 13.73
C THR A 40 -23.17 56.00 13.76
N ALA A 41 -24.50 56.21 13.77
CA ALA A 41 -25.48 55.12 13.75
C ALA A 41 -25.68 54.46 12.37
N VAL A 42 -25.24 55.10 11.27
CA VAL A 42 -25.46 54.59 9.89
C VAL A 42 -24.17 54.03 9.25
N GLN A 43 -23.00 54.21 9.88
CA GLN A 43 -21.72 53.65 9.40
C GLN A 43 -21.19 52.45 10.20
N SER A 44 -21.83 52.02 11.29
CA SER A 44 -21.41 50.83 12.05
C SER A 44 -21.95 49.50 11.48
N THR A 45 -22.89 49.53 10.55
CA THR A 45 -23.48 48.31 9.94
C THR A 45 -22.78 47.85 8.66
N ARG A 46 -21.66 48.47 8.26
CA ARG A 46 -21.06 48.22 6.93
C ARG A 46 -19.54 48.19 6.89
N LYS A 47 -18.87 47.39 7.72
CA LYS A 47 -17.57 46.73 7.40
C LYS A 47 -17.04 45.87 8.56
N HIS A 48 -17.62 44.69 8.76
CA HIS A 48 -16.85 43.51 9.18
C HIS A 48 -17.65 42.23 8.93
N ARG A 49 -18.01 42.01 7.66
CA ARG A 49 -18.21 40.65 7.17
C ARG A 49 -16.81 40.01 7.08
N LYS A 50 -16.21 39.66 8.22
CA LYS A 50 -15.05 38.76 8.28
C LYS A 50 -15.48 37.55 7.44
N LYS A 51 -14.89 37.36 6.25
CA LYS A 51 -15.07 36.13 5.47
C LYS A 51 -14.83 34.99 6.46
N ARG A 52 -15.88 34.24 6.78
CA ARG A 52 -15.84 33.12 7.71
C ARG A 52 -14.82 32.14 7.13
N LYS A 53 -13.57 32.17 7.62
CA LYS A 53 -12.50 31.31 7.14
C LYS A 53 -13.00 29.88 7.30
N THR A 54 -12.97 29.11 6.21
CA THR A 54 -13.36 27.70 6.25
C THR A 54 -12.47 26.97 7.23
N GLU A 55 -13.05 26.26 8.19
CA GLU A 55 -12.31 25.49 9.19
C GLU A 55 -11.36 24.49 8.52
N ASN A 56 -10.16 24.32 9.09
CA ASN A 56 -9.09 23.50 8.52
C ASN A 56 -9.52 22.04 8.29
N TRP A 57 -10.26 21.45 9.24
CA TRP A 57 -10.78 20.09 9.09
C TRP A 57 -11.75 19.95 7.90
N LYS A 58 -12.53 21.00 7.63
CA LYS A 58 -13.52 21.06 6.54
C LYS A 58 -12.84 21.22 5.19
N ARG A 59 -11.76 22.02 5.13
CA ARG A 59 -10.90 22.12 3.94
C ARG A 59 -10.34 20.76 3.52
N SER A 60 -9.93 19.94 4.49
CA SER A 60 -9.43 18.58 4.21
C SER A 60 -10.52 17.65 3.66
N LEU A 61 -11.78 17.77 4.11
CA LEU A 61 -12.92 17.07 3.51
C LEU A 61 -13.20 17.54 2.07
N TYR A 62 -13.14 18.85 1.80
CA TYR A 62 -13.30 19.37 0.43
C TYR A 62 -12.19 18.89 -0.50
N LEU A 63 -10.94 18.86 -0.03
CA LEU A 63 -9.82 18.32 -0.80
C LEU A 63 -9.99 16.81 -1.06
N GLY A 64 -10.43 16.05 -0.06
CA GLY A 64 -10.73 14.62 -0.21
C GLY A 64 -11.88 14.37 -1.20
N SER A 65 -12.92 15.19 -1.14
CA SER A 65 -14.05 15.17 -2.10
C SER A 65 -13.57 15.45 -3.53
N LEU A 66 -12.81 16.53 -3.73
CA LEU A 66 -12.23 16.86 -5.02
C LEU A 66 -11.35 15.73 -5.55
N SER A 67 -10.48 15.17 -4.70
CA SER A 67 -9.62 14.04 -5.06
C SER A 67 -10.44 12.83 -5.49
N SER A 68 -11.50 12.46 -4.77
CA SER A 68 -12.37 11.33 -5.15
C SER A 68 -13.08 11.54 -6.49
N ILE A 69 -13.50 12.78 -6.80
CA ILE A 69 -14.11 13.13 -8.09
C ILE A 69 -13.07 13.03 -9.21
N ILE A 70 -11.85 13.52 -9.00
CA ILE A 70 -10.78 13.43 -9.99
C ILE A 70 -10.47 11.96 -10.31
N VAL A 71 -10.34 11.10 -9.30
CA VAL A 71 -10.10 9.66 -9.51
C VAL A 71 -11.27 9.03 -10.26
N LEU A 72 -12.52 9.40 -9.94
CA LEU A 72 -13.71 8.89 -10.64
C LEU A 72 -13.72 9.31 -12.11
N LEU A 73 -13.51 10.60 -12.39
CA LEU A 73 -13.43 11.11 -13.75
C LEU A 73 -12.31 10.43 -14.53
N PHE A 74 -11.14 10.26 -13.93
CA PHE A 74 -10.03 9.54 -14.56
C PHE A 74 -10.43 8.11 -14.95
N ASN A 75 -11.02 7.34 -14.03
CA ASN A 75 -11.41 5.95 -14.31
C ASN A 75 -12.52 5.86 -15.37
N VAL A 76 -13.52 6.75 -15.31
CA VAL A 76 -14.60 6.79 -16.30
C VAL A 76 -14.08 7.22 -17.67
N SER A 77 -13.26 8.26 -17.74
CA SER A 77 -12.64 8.72 -18.99
C SER A 77 -11.71 7.68 -19.58
N PHE A 78 -10.93 6.97 -18.75
CA PHE A 78 -10.09 5.87 -19.20
C PHE A 78 -10.91 4.75 -19.83
N VAL A 79 -11.98 4.28 -19.15
CA VAL A 79 -12.82 3.20 -19.70
C VAL A 79 -13.57 3.67 -20.96
N ALA A 80 -14.10 4.89 -20.98
CA ALA A 80 -14.77 5.44 -22.16
C ALA A 80 -13.82 5.56 -23.36
N TRP A 81 -12.59 6.01 -23.13
CA TRP A 81 -11.54 6.05 -24.15
C TRP A 81 -11.18 4.63 -24.61
N ALA A 82 -10.96 3.69 -23.69
CA ALA A 82 -10.55 2.34 -24.01
C ALA A 82 -11.59 1.59 -24.85
N VAL A 83 -12.87 1.66 -24.46
CA VAL A 83 -13.99 1.01 -25.17
C VAL A 83 -14.27 1.66 -26.54
N SER A 84 -13.94 2.94 -26.72
CA SER A 84 -14.16 3.63 -28.01
C SER A 84 -13.03 3.45 -29.01
N HIS A 85 -11.84 3.06 -28.58
CA HIS A 85 -10.64 2.96 -29.42
C HIS A 85 -10.12 1.52 -29.59
N HIS A 86 -10.58 0.58 -28.76
CA HIS A 86 -10.10 -0.80 -28.77
C HIS A 86 -11.28 -1.78 -28.77
N ASP A 87 -11.20 -2.79 -29.63
CA ASP A 87 -12.20 -3.86 -29.67
C ASP A 87 -12.14 -4.71 -28.39
N LEU A 88 -13.33 -5.14 -27.95
CA LEU A 88 -13.49 -6.00 -26.79
C LEU A 88 -13.63 -7.46 -27.24
N THR A 89 -12.72 -8.31 -26.80
CA THR A 89 -12.80 -9.77 -26.95
C THR A 89 -12.91 -10.41 -25.57
N GLU A 90 -13.99 -11.16 -25.31
CA GLU A 90 -14.22 -11.83 -24.02
C GLU A 90 -14.14 -10.89 -22.80
N ASP A 91 -14.75 -9.70 -22.91
CA ASP A 91 -14.76 -8.64 -21.90
C ASP A 91 -13.35 -8.06 -21.56
N ARG A 92 -12.37 -8.29 -22.44
CA ARG A 92 -11.01 -7.73 -22.36
C ARG A 92 -10.73 -6.89 -23.58
N GLY A 93 -10.07 -5.76 -23.39
CA GLY A 93 -9.57 -4.93 -24.49
C GLY A 93 -8.05 -4.83 -24.46
N VAL A 94 -7.45 -4.81 -25.65
CA VAL A 94 -5.99 -4.75 -25.83
C VAL A 94 -5.55 -3.31 -26.02
N LEU A 95 -4.84 -2.75 -25.04
CA LEU A 95 -4.32 -1.37 -25.06
C LEU A 95 -3.05 -1.24 -25.90
N TYR A 96 -2.22 -2.28 -25.89
CA TYR A 96 -0.95 -2.32 -26.60
C TYR A 96 -0.57 -3.76 -26.92
N THR A 97 -0.05 -3.99 -28.11
CA THR A 97 0.60 -5.26 -28.52
C THR A 97 1.98 -4.94 -29.04
N GLY A 98 2.98 -5.70 -28.61
CA GLY A 98 4.33 -5.61 -29.14
C GLY A 98 5.37 -6.12 -28.16
N ASP A 99 6.56 -5.50 -28.23
CA ASP A 99 7.73 -5.92 -27.46
C ASP A 99 7.45 -6.07 -25.96
N CYS A 100 7.83 -7.23 -25.41
CA CYS A 100 7.58 -7.60 -24.02
C CYS A 100 8.28 -6.68 -23.02
N THR A 101 9.47 -6.15 -23.34
CA THR A 101 10.18 -5.21 -22.46
C THR A 101 9.46 -3.88 -22.38
N LYS A 102 8.94 -3.38 -23.52
CA LYS A 102 8.15 -2.16 -23.58
C LYS A 102 6.80 -2.34 -22.88
N THR A 103 6.10 -3.46 -23.12
CA THR A 103 4.86 -3.81 -22.43
C THR A 103 5.05 -3.86 -20.91
N LYS A 104 6.13 -4.48 -20.43
CA LYS A 104 6.47 -4.53 -19.00
C LYS A 104 6.75 -3.15 -18.40
N ARG A 105 7.48 -2.28 -19.12
CA ARG A 105 7.72 -0.88 -18.70
C ARG A 105 6.41 -0.08 -18.62
N MET A 106 5.54 -0.21 -19.62
CA MET A 106 4.22 0.43 -19.63
C MET A 106 3.33 -0.05 -18.49
N SER A 107 3.22 -1.37 -18.29
CA SER A 107 2.49 -1.96 -17.17
C SER A 107 3.00 -1.41 -15.84
N THR A 108 4.32 -1.38 -15.63
CA THR A 108 4.94 -0.83 -14.41
C THR A 108 4.53 0.63 -14.17
N GLY A 109 4.59 1.47 -15.22
CA GLY A 109 4.20 2.88 -15.14
C GLY A 109 2.72 3.08 -14.82
N ILE A 110 1.84 2.30 -15.44
CA ILE A 110 0.39 2.36 -15.18
C ILE A 110 0.07 1.91 -13.75
N HIS A 111 0.69 0.83 -13.26
CA HIS A 111 0.51 0.40 -11.87
C HIS A 111 0.99 1.45 -10.87
N LEU A 112 2.04 2.23 -11.18
CA LEU A 112 2.43 3.36 -10.34
C LEU A 112 1.31 4.42 -10.26
N VAL A 113 0.70 4.78 -11.40
CA VAL A 113 -0.42 5.73 -11.44
C VAL A 113 -1.62 5.19 -10.66
N ILE A 114 -2.00 3.93 -10.87
CA ILE A 114 -3.09 3.28 -10.14
C ILE A 114 -2.83 3.32 -8.63
N ASN A 115 -1.61 3.01 -8.19
CA ASN A 115 -1.26 3.04 -6.77
C ASN A 115 -1.34 4.46 -6.19
N ILE A 116 -0.95 5.50 -6.95
CA ILE A 116 -1.10 6.91 -6.52
C ILE A 116 -2.57 7.28 -6.36
N LEU A 117 -3.40 6.98 -7.36
CA LEU A 117 -4.85 7.27 -7.34
C LEU A 117 -5.56 6.51 -6.21
N SER A 118 -5.24 5.23 -6.04
CA SER A 118 -5.74 4.38 -4.95
C SER A 118 -5.35 4.93 -3.58
N THR A 119 -4.09 5.37 -3.41
CA THR A 119 -3.62 5.98 -2.16
C THR A 119 -4.36 7.28 -1.86
N ALA A 120 -4.57 8.15 -2.85
CA ALA A 120 -5.31 9.40 -2.67
C ALA A 120 -6.76 9.13 -2.21
N LEU A 121 -7.43 8.16 -2.84
CA LEU A 121 -8.79 7.75 -2.47
C LEU A 121 -8.84 7.10 -1.07
N LEU A 122 -7.82 6.32 -0.71
CA LEU A 122 -7.68 5.74 0.64
C LEU A 122 -7.49 6.84 1.69
N CYS A 123 -6.64 7.84 1.44
CA CYS A 123 -6.46 8.98 2.33
C CYS A 123 -7.76 9.76 2.52
N ALA A 124 -8.45 10.09 1.43
CA ALA A 124 -9.73 10.80 1.46
C ALA A 124 -10.77 10.03 2.28
N SER A 125 -10.99 8.74 1.96
CA SER A 125 -11.98 7.92 2.66
C SER A 125 -11.59 7.66 4.12
N SER A 126 -10.31 7.47 4.44
CA SER A 126 -9.82 7.31 5.81
C SER A 126 -10.05 8.55 6.65
N TYR A 127 -9.79 9.74 6.10
CA TYR A 127 -10.04 10.99 6.79
C TYR A 127 -11.54 11.23 7.00
N THR A 128 -12.38 10.99 5.99
CA THR A 128 -13.85 11.06 6.14
C THR A 128 -14.35 10.08 7.20
N MET A 129 -13.83 8.85 7.23
CA MET A 129 -14.14 7.87 8.27
C MET A 129 -13.74 8.34 9.67
N GLN A 130 -12.60 9.04 9.82
CA GLN A 130 -12.21 9.65 11.09
C GLN A 130 -13.19 10.74 11.53
N CYS A 131 -13.62 11.62 10.61
CA CYS A 131 -14.65 12.62 10.90
C CYS A 131 -15.98 11.99 11.32
N LEU A 132 -16.39 10.88 10.69
CA LEU A 132 -17.61 10.16 11.04
C LEU A 132 -17.51 9.45 12.40
N CYS A 133 -16.32 8.97 12.80
CA CYS A 133 -16.10 8.35 14.12
C CYS A 133 -16.00 9.37 15.26
N ALA A 134 -15.62 10.61 14.96
CA ALA A 134 -15.35 11.64 15.95
C ALA A 134 -16.67 12.15 16.55
N PRO A 135 -16.77 12.21 17.90
CA PRO A 135 -17.95 12.72 18.55
C PRO A 135 -18.01 14.26 18.50
N THR A 136 -19.21 14.82 18.56
CA THR A 136 -19.43 16.25 18.81
C THR A 136 -19.52 16.54 20.31
N ARG A 137 -19.36 17.80 20.72
CA ARG A 137 -19.50 18.20 22.14
C ARG A 137 -20.85 17.75 22.73
N ALA A 138 -21.94 17.96 22.00
CA ALA A 138 -23.27 17.54 22.44
C ALA A 138 -23.41 16.00 22.57
N GLU A 139 -22.76 15.21 21.70
CA GLU A 139 -22.72 13.75 21.82
C GLU A 139 -21.93 13.30 23.06
N ILE A 140 -20.82 13.98 23.37
CA ILE A 140 -20.04 13.74 24.59
C ILE A 140 -20.85 14.06 25.84
N ASP A 141 -21.52 15.23 25.89
CA ASP A 141 -22.32 15.66 27.04
C ASP A 141 -23.43 14.64 27.35
N ARG A 142 -24.13 14.19 26.31
CA ARG A 142 -25.16 13.16 26.43
C ARG A 142 -24.61 11.83 26.93
N ALA A 143 -23.39 11.45 26.52
CA ALA A 143 -22.74 10.24 27.01
C ALA A 143 -22.32 10.40 28.49
N HIS A 144 -21.76 11.54 28.86
CA HIS A 144 -21.33 11.85 30.23
C HIS A 144 -22.50 11.88 31.21
N GLN A 145 -23.67 12.39 30.80
CA GLN A 145 -24.92 12.32 31.57
C GLN A 145 -25.35 10.88 31.91
N LYS A 146 -24.99 9.91 31.07
CA LYS A 146 -25.26 8.48 31.27
C LYS A 146 -24.11 7.73 31.95
N ASN A 147 -23.13 8.44 32.53
CA ASN A 147 -21.89 7.87 33.07
C ASN A 147 -21.11 7.02 32.05
N GLN A 148 -21.20 7.38 30.77
CA GLN A 148 -20.45 6.75 29.68
C GLN A 148 -19.39 7.70 29.14
N TRP A 149 -18.32 7.14 28.58
CA TRP A 149 -17.27 7.90 27.90
C TRP A 149 -17.17 7.51 26.42
N LEU A 150 -16.64 8.44 25.62
CA LEU A 150 -16.33 8.26 24.21
C LEU A 150 -14.82 8.42 24.00
N ASP A 151 -14.31 7.74 22.98
CA ASP A 151 -12.92 7.86 22.58
C ASP A 151 -12.69 9.16 21.79
N ILE A 152 -11.62 9.90 22.09
CA ILE A 152 -11.20 11.11 21.39
C ILE A 152 -9.82 10.89 20.77
N GLY A 153 -9.59 11.44 19.58
CA GLY A 153 -8.27 11.41 18.93
C GLY A 153 -7.91 10.09 18.27
N VAL A 154 -8.74 9.05 18.40
CA VAL A 154 -8.45 7.71 17.90
C VAL A 154 -9.61 7.15 17.08
N PRO A 155 -9.34 6.35 16.04
CA PRO A 155 -10.40 5.69 15.28
C PRO A 155 -11.04 4.59 16.13
N SER A 156 -12.18 4.90 16.77
CA SER A 156 -12.86 3.99 17.71
C SER A 156 -14.19 3.47 17.18
N MET A 157 -14.25 2.17 16.91
CA MET A 157 -15.49 1.47 16.57
C MET A 157 -16.54 1.56 17.69
N ARG A 158 -16.11 1.66 18.95
CA ARG A 158 -17.01 1.84 20.09
C ARG A 158 -17.82 3.13 19.98
N ASN A 159 -17.23 4.20 19.45
CA ASN A 159 -17.95 5.46 19.25
C ASN A 159 -19.06 5.29 18.22
N LEU A 160 -18.79 4.60 17.11
CA LEU A 160 -19.77 4.41 16.02
C LEU A 160 -21.07 3.76 16.51
N PHE A 161 -20.99 2.82 17.46
CA PHE A 161 -22.18 2.18 18.06
C PHE A 161 -22.91 3.05 19.09
N ARG A 162 -22.36 4.19 19.48
CA ARG A 162 -22.91 5.09 20.52
C ARG A 162 -23.33 6.47 19.99
N ILE A 163 -22.88 6.84 18.81
CA ILE A 163 -23.26 8.08 18.10
C ILE A 163 -24.44 7.84 17.15
N SER A 164 -24.73 8.81 16.27
CA SER A 164 -25.80 8.69 15.26
C SER A 164 -25.68 7.45 14.37
N LYS A 165 -26.80 6.73 14.18
CA LYS A 165 -26.91 5.57 13.25
C LYS A 165 -26.52 5.92 11.82
N MET A 166 -26.77 7.16 11.38
CA MET A 166 -26.39 7.60 10.03
C MET A 166 -24.87 7.66 9.86
N LYS A 167 -24.13 8.13 10.88
CA LYS A 167 -22.65 8.12 10.86
C LYS A 167 -22.12 6.69 10.77
N LEU A 168 -22.73 5.75 11.50
CA LEU A 168 -22.38 4.33 11.43
C LEU A 168 -22.63 3.74 10.02
N ILE A 169 -23.79 3.99 9.42
CA ILE A 169 -24.11 3.50 8.07
C ILE A 169 -23.14 4.04 7.04
N LEU A 170 -22.90 5.36 7.02
CA LEU A 170 -21.96 5.98 6.08
C LEU A 170 -20.53 5.46 6.28
N TRP A 171 -20.12 5.26 7.52
CA TRP A 171 -18.81 4.69 7.85
C TRP A 171 -18.69 3.24 7.35
N LEU A 172 -19.69 2.40 7.58
CA LEU A 172 -19.70 1.01 7.13
C LEU A 172 -19.66 0.90 5.61
N ILE A 173 -20.42 1.73 4.89
CA ILE A 173 -20.39 1.74 3.42
C ILE A 173 -19.01 2.19 2.91
N LEU A 174 -18.39 3.22 3.52
CA LEU A 174 -17.03 3.64 3.16
C LEU A 174 -15.98 2.56 3.44
N ALA A 175 -16.10 1.84 4.56
CA ALA A 175 -15.20 0.75 4.91
C ALA A 175 -15.34 -0.42 3.93
N LEU A 176 -16.56 -0.89 3.70
CA LEU A 176 -16.85 -2.03 2.81
C LEU A 176 -16.50 -1.72 1.34
N SER A 177 -16.76 -0.50 0.87
CA SER A 177 -16.36 -0.07 -0.48
C SER A 177 -14.85 0.08 -0.69
N SER A 178 -14.04 0.06 0.38
CA SER A 178 -12.58 0.10 0.26
C SER A 178 -12.00 -1.25 -0.18
N LEU A 179 -12.64 -2.36 0.21
CA LEU A 179 -12.11 -3.71 -0.05
C LEU A 179 -11.98 -4.02 -1.55
N PRO A 180 -13.00 -3.76 -2.41
CA PRO A 180 -12.92 -4.05 -3.83
C PRO A 180 -11.82 -3.24 -4.55
N LEU A 181 -11.55 -2.01 -4.10
CA LEU A 181 -10.48 -1.20 -4.68
C LEU A 181 -9.09 -1.79 -4.39
N HIS A 182 -8.87 -2.28 -3.17
CA HIS A 182 -7.64 -3.00 -2.84
C HIS A 182 -7.50 -4.32 -3.60
N LEU A 183 -8.62 -4.98 -3.91
CA LEU A 183 -8.63 -6.30 -4.52
C LEU A 183 -8.52 -6.28 -6.05
N PHE A 184 -9.14 -5.30 -6.71
CA PHE A 184 -9.33 -5.33 -8.16
C PHE A 184 -8.58 -4.23 -8.90
N TYR A 185 -8.27 -3.08 -8.28
CA TYR A 185 -7.76 -1.93 -9.02
C TYR A 185 -6.38 -2.20 -9.64
N ASN A 186 -5.51 -2.92 -8.94
CA ASN A 186 -4.20 -3.33 -9.49
C ASN A 186 -4.29 -4.45 -10.53
N SER A 187 -5.48 -4.95 -10.82
CA SER A 187 -5.70 -6.01 -11.81
C SER A 187 -6.68 -5.59 -12.90
N THR A 188 -7.14 -4.32 -12.90
CA THR A 188 -7.94 -3.79 -14.02
C THR A 188 -7.13 -3.74 -15.31
N ILE A 189 -5.82 -3.56 -15.21
CA ILE A 189 -4.87 -3.56 -16.31
C ILE A 189 -3.77 -4.57 -15.96
N PHE A 190 -3.43 -5.45 -16.89
CA PHE A 190 -2.41 -6.48 -16.70
C PHE A 190 -1.70 -6.78 -18.02
N SER A 191 -0.46 -7.27 -17.94
CA SER A 191 0.29 -7.72 -19.11
C SER A 191 0.15 -9.23 -19.30
N THR A 192 0.10 -9.66 -20.56
CA THR A 192 0.18 -11.08 -20.93
C THR A 192 1.63 -11.48 -21.23
N ILE A 193 1.94 -12.75 -21.01
CA ILE A 193 3.19 -13.38 -21.41
C ILE A 193 2.92 -14.19 -22.66
N THR A 194 3.75 -14.01 -23.69
CA THR A 194 3.71 -14.84 -24.90
C THR A 194 4.44 -16.16 -24.66
N ASN A 195 3.86 -17.26 -25.14
CA ASN A 195 4.42 -18.60 -25.07
C ASN A 195 4.39 -19.23 -26.46
N LEU A 196 5.52 -19.18 -27.17
CA LEU A 196 5.66 -19.69 -28.54
C LEU A 196 6.03 -21.17 -28.53
N GLU A 197 5.32 -21.97 -29.32
CA GLU A 197 5.80 -23.26 -29.80
C GLU A 197 6.74 -23.06 -30.99
N TYR A 198 7.77 -23.91 -31.09
CA TYR A 198 8.74 -23.79 -32.17
C TYR A 198 9.40 -25.12 -32.53
N GLU A 199 9.90 -25.20 -33.75
CA GLU A 199 10.55 -26.38 -34.32
C GLU A 199 12.06 -26.21 -34.37
N ILE A 200 12.78 -27.32 -34.26
CA ILE A 200 14.24 -27.37 -34.28
C ILE A 200 14.67 -28.21 -35.49
N PHE A 201 15.43 -27.59 -36.38
CA PHE A 201 15.99 -28.21 -37.58
C PHE A 201 17.52 -28.29 -37.50
N ALA A 202 18.11 -29.20 -38.28
CA ALA A 202 19.55 -29.24 -38.53
C ALA A 202 19.86 -29.23 -40.03
N GLY A 203 21.00 -28.69 -40.40
CA GLY A 203 21.51 -28.71 -41.76
C GLY A 203 22.99 -28.34 -41.82
N ASN A 204 23.62 -28.56 -42.97
CA ASN A 204 25.03 -28.22 -43.18
C ASN A 204 25.26 -26.88 -43.89
N LYS A 205 24.19 -26.28 -44.42
CA LYS A 205 24.24 -25.00 -45.13
C LYS A 205 23.05 -24.13 -44.75
N PRO A 206 23.23 -22.79 -44.72
CA PRO A 206 22.12 -21.88 -44.51
C PRO A 206 21.17 -21.92 -45.72
N PHE A 207 19.90 -21.57 -45.50
CA PHE A 207 18.89 -21.50 -46.58
C PHE A 207 19.31 -20.58 -47.75
N SER A 208 20.08 -19.53 -47.47
CA SER A 208 20.61 -18.57 -48.47
C SER A 208 21.45 -19.22 -49.58
N ASP A 209 22.01 -20.40 -49.31
CA ASP A 209 22.90 -21.09 -50.24
C ASP A 209 22.13 -22.01 -51.19
N PHE A 210 20.83 -22.18 -50.98
CA PHE A 210 19.98 -23.04 -51.79
C PHE A 210 19.13 -22.24 -52.78
N ASN A 211 18.76 -22.89 -53.87
CA ASN A 211 17.75 -22.37 -54.78
C ASN A 211 16.36 -22.74 -54.24
N ALA A 212 15.48 -21.76 -54.04
CA ALA A 212 14.14 -21.91 -53.49
C ALA A 212 13.32 -23.06 -54.11
N ASN A 213 13.50 -23.32 -55.41
CA ASN A 213 12.73 -24.34 -56.13
C ASN A 213 13.27 -25.77 -55.99
N ASN A 214 14.49 -25.93 -55.47
CA ASN A 214 15.19 -27.21 -55.40
C ASN A 214 15.51 -27.66 -53.97
N VAL A 215 15.03 -26.94 -52.95
CA VAL A 215 15.28 -27.29 -51.55
C VAL A 215 14.48 -28.54 -51.19
N ARG A 216 15.17 -29.58 -50.75
CA ARG A 216 14.55 -30.83 -50.31
C ARG A 216 14.17 -30.69 -48.83
N PRO A 217 12.87 -30.65 -48.51
CA PRO A 217 12.42 -30.45 -47.13
C PRO A 217 12.73 -31.68 -46.25
N PRO A 218 12.58 -31.56 -44.92
CA PRO A 218 12.65 -32.71 -44.02
C PRO A 218 11.64 -33.80 -44.40
N HIS A 219 11.86 -35.03 -43.94
CA HIS A 219 10.92 -36.11 -44.21
C HIS A 219 9.58 -35.89 -43.49
N ASP A 220 8.48 -36.02 -44.24
CA ASP A 220 7.10 -35.95 -43.73
C ASP A 220 6.77 -37.09 -42.76
N PHE A 221 7.59 -38.14 -42.74
CA PHE A 221 7.41 -39.30 -41.88
C PHE A 221 8.74 -39.72 -41.26
N ILE A 222 8.70 -40.05 -39.96
CA ILE A 222 9.83 -40.65 -39.25
C ILE A 222 9.45 -42.10 -38.95
N ASP A 223 10.24 -43.04 -39.45
CA ASP A 223 10.06 -44.46 -39.18
C ASP A 223 11.00 -44.89 -38.06
N LYS A 224 10.43 -45.19 -36.89
CA LYS A 224 11.18 -45.66 -35.72
C LYS A 224 10.48 -46.88 -35.13
N ASN A 225 11.21 -47.98 -34.96
CA ASN A 225 10.71 -49.23 -34.39
C ASN A 225 9.41 -49.73 -35.06
N ASN A 226 9.36 -49.73 -36.41
CA ASN A 226 8.18 -50.15 -37.19
C ASN A 226 6.91 -49.29 -36.95
N THR A 227 7.06 -48.08 -36.41
CA THR A 227 5.96 -47.14 -36.21
C THR A 227 6.23 -45.88 -37.02
N MET A 228 5.33 -45.58 -37.95
CA MET A 228 5.41 -44.39 -38.81
C MET A 228 4.73 -43.21 -38.11
N TYR A 229 5.51 -42.18 -37.78
CA TYR A 229 5.00 -40.93 -37.23
C TYR A 229 4.91 -39.89 -38.34
N THR A 230 3.73 -39.26 -38.50
CA THR A 230 3.58 -38.10 -39.39
C THR A 230 4.25 -36.90 -38.74
N ASN A 231 5.17 -36.27 -39.46
CA ASN A 231 5.90 -35.09 -39.04
C ASN A 231 5.54 -33.90 -39.93
N PRO A 232 4.42 -33.21 -39.66
CA PRO A 232 4.11 -32.00 -40.38
C PRO A 232 5.00 -30.88 -39.83
N TYR A 233 6.17 -30.67 -40.42
CA TYR A 233 6.99 -29.50 -40.12
C TYR A 233 6.24 -28.25 -40.62
N PHE A 234 5.72 -27.46 -39.69
CA PHE A 234 4.79 -26.38 -40.01
C PHE A 234 5.47 -25.05 -40.28
N SER A 235 6.65 -24.85 -39.70
CA SER A 235 7.41 -23.60 -39.79
C SER A 235 8.45 -23.61 -40.91
N PHE A 236 8.75 -24.77 -41.51
CA PHE A 236 9.84 -24.90 -42.51
C PHE A 236 9.67 -23.98 -43.71
N SER A 237 8.47 -23.89 -44.29
CA SER A 237 8.21 -23.01 -45.44
C SER A 237 8.48 -21.54 -45.11
N ARG A 238 8.09 -21.12 -43.90
CA ARG A 238 8.35 -19.78 -43.37
C ARG A 238 9.84 -19.56 -43.07
N MET A 239 10.53 -20.55 -42.49
CA MET A 239 11.96 -20.48 -42.24
C MET A 239 12.78 -20.42 -43.53
N LEU A 240 12.39 -21.20 -44.54
CA LEU A 240 13.00 -21.20 -45.87
C LEU A 240 12.85 -19.82 -46.52
N ASP A 241 11.63 -19.27 -46.54
CA ASP A 241 11.36 -17.94 -47.09
C ASP A 241 12.21 -16.85 -46.40
N LYS A 242 12.18 -16.80 -45.06
CA LYS A 242 13.02 -15.86 -44.29
C LYS A 242 14.51 -16.06 -44.52
N GLY A 243 14.94 -17.32 -44.60
CA GLY A 243 16.34 -17.67 -44.81
C GLY A 243 16.86 -17.25 -46.19
N LEU A 244 16.05 -17.41 -47.24
CA LEU A 244 16.38 -16.95 -48.60
C LEU A 244 16.48 -15.42 -48.69
N HIS A 245 15.71 -14.70 -47.88
CA HIS A 245 15.76 -13.24 -47.78
C HIS A 245 16.80 -12.72 -46.76
N ASN A 246 17.63 -13.59 -46.16
CA ASN A 246 18.61 -13.26 -45.12
C ASN A 246 17.99 -12.59 -43.87
N GLU A 247 16.78 -12.96 -43.50
CA GLU A 247 16.06 -12.42 -42.33
C GLU A 247 16.22 -13.26 -41.06
N LEU A 248 16.89 -14.42 -41.15
CA LEU A 248 17.23 -15.24 -39.99
C LEU A 248 18.42 -14.64 -39.22
N TYR A 249 18.32 -14.64 -37.90
CA TYR A 249 19.36 -14.11 -37.03
C TYR A 249 20.41 -15.17 -36.73
N ARG A 250 21.65 -14.88 -37.14
CA ARG A 250 22.80 -15.69 -36.74
C ARG A 250 23.14 -15.46 -35.26
N LEU A 251 23.18 -16.54 -34.49
CA LEU A 251 23.61 -16.55 -33.10
C LEU A 251 24.70 -17.60 -32.93
N GLU A 252 25.79 -17.22 -32.27
CA GLU A 252 26.81 -18.17 -31.82
C GLU A 252 26.21 -19.06 -30.72
N ASN A 253 26.80 -20.24 -30.48
CA ASN A 253 26.23 -21.26 -29.60
C ASN A 253 25.82 -20.73 -28.21
N ALA A 254 26.66 -19.91 -27.56
CA ALA A 254 26.36 -19.34 -26.24
C ALA A 254 25.14 -18.38 -26.27
N ASP A 255 25.04 -17.57 -27.32
CA ASP A 255 23.94 -16.63 -27.51
C ASP A 255 22.65 -17.38 -27.88
N CYS A 256 22.76 -18.42 -28.72
CA CYS A 256 21.65 -19.29 -29.07
C CYS A 256 21.05 -19.97 -27.83
N MET A 257 21.91 -20.57 -26.99
CA MET A 257 21.48 -21.15 -25.71
C MET A 257 20.82 -20.09 -24.82
N SER A 258 21.33 -18.86 -24.78
CA SER A 258 20.77 -17.81 -23.94
C SER A 258 19.43 -17.29 -24.46
N ALA A 259 19.26 -17.24 -25.79
CA ALA A 259 18.02 -16.82 -26.45
C ALA A 259 16.87 -17.83 -26.26
N TYR A 260 17.18 -19.13 -26.21
CA TYR A 260 16.19 -20.20 -26.10
C TYR A 260 16.03 -20.80 -24.69
N ALA A 261 16.98 -20.58 -23.77
CA ALA A 261 16.87 -21.00 -22.36
C ALA A 261 15.91 -20.12 -21.54
N THR A 262 14.67 -20.01 -22.01
CA THR A 262 13.60 -19.21 -21.41
C THR A 262 12.44 -20.11 -21.00
N ASN A 263 11.78 -19.77 -19.87
CA ASN A 263 10.62 -20.53 -19.41
C ASN A 263 9.42 -20.38 -20.34
N PHE A 264 9.26 -19.21 -20.94
CA PHE A 264 8.24 -18.88 -21.93
C PHE A 264 8.95 -18.16 -23.07
N GLN A 265 9.05 -18.80 -24.23
CA GLN A 265 9.69 -18.20 -25.39
C GLN A 265 8.74 -17.15 -25.99
N SER A 266 9.25 -15.94 -26.22
CA SER A 266 8.46 -14.80 -26.70
C SER A 266 9.15 -13.98 -27.79
N GLU A 267 10.45 -14.21 -28.06
CA GLU A 267 11.26 -13.40 -28.98
C GLU A 267 11.73 -14.18 -30.21
N TYR A 268 11.93 -15.49 -30.07
CA TYR A 268 12.43 -16.35 -31.13
C TYR A 268 11.48 -17.52 -31.40
N GLY A 269 11.17 -17.74 -32.68
CA GLY A 269 10.41 -18.89 -33.19
C GLY A 269 11.33 -20.06 -33.49
N SER A 270 11.08 -20.77 -34.59
CA SER A 270 11.85 -21.96 -34.98
C SER A 270 13.33 -21.66 -35.25
N VAL A 271 14.18 -22.67 -35.07
CA VAL A 271 15.63 -22.54 -35.14
C VAL A 271 16.24 -23.59 -36.06
N LEU A 272 17.23 -23.17 -36.85
CA LEU A 272 18.07 -24.06 -37.66
C LEU A 272 19.47 -24.12 -37.04
N LEU A 273 19.91 -25.33 -36.70
CA LEU A 273 21.25 -25.62 -36.19
C LEU A 273 22.18 -25.97 -37.35
N LEU A 274 23.28 -25.24 -37.50
CA LEU A 274 24.25 -25.49 -38.56
C LEU A 274 25.34 -26.42 -38.04
N THR A 275 25.65 -27.46 -38.80
CA THR A 275 26.60 -28.51 -38.41
C THR A 275 27.32 -29.08 -39.61
N ASP A 276 28.62 -29.35 -39.47
CA ASP A 276 29.39 -30.03 -40.52
C ASP A 276 29.14 -31.55 -40.54
N ASP A 277 28.55 -32.10 -39.47
CA ASP A 277 28.26 -33.52 -39.31
C ASP A 277 27.01 -33.95 -40.12
N PHE A 278 26.24 -32.99 -40.66
CA PHE A 278 25.07 -33.29 -41.47
C PHE A 278 25.46 -33.61 -42.92
N HIS A 279 25.13 -34.84 -43.34
CA HIS A 279 25.37 -35.32 -44.70
C HIS A 279 24.03 -35.46 -45.45
N PRO A 280 23.74 -34.57 -46.41
CA PRO A 280 22.46 -34.57 -47.13
C PRO A 280 22.39 -35.77 -48.08
N ASN A 281 21.61 -36.78 -47.71
CA ASN A 281 21.28 -37.90 -48.59
C ASN A 281 20.04 -37.53 -49.43
N ASP A 282 18.86 -37.68 -48.84
CA ASP A 282 17.57 -37.45 -49.52
C ASP A 282 16.92 -36.11 -49.15
N THR A 283 17.34 -35.49 -48.04
CA THR A 283 16.87 -34.16 -47.59
C THR A 283 18.04 -33.20 -47.44
N ASP A 284 17.77 -31.90 -47.56
CA ASP A 284 18.76 -30.85 -47.31
C ASP A 284 18.76 -30.39 -45.85
N PHE A 285 17.72 -30.75 -45.10
CA PHE A 285 17.54 -30.45 -43.69
C PHE A 285 16.93 -31.65 -42.95
N ASP A 286 17.29 -31.79 -41.69
CA ASP A 286 16.72 -32.75 -40.76
C ASP A 286 15.79 -32.06 -39.76
N PHE A 287 14.75 -32.76 -39.33
CA PHE A 287 13.89 -32.31 -38.24
C PHE A 287 14.30 -33.02 -36.96
N LEU A 288 14.69 -32.25 -35.94
CA LEU A 288 15.19 -32.83 -34.69
C LEU A 288 14.09 -33.03 -33.66
N SER A 289 13.29 -31.99 -33.42
CA SER A 289 12.28 -31.97 -32.36
C SER A 289 11.36 -30.73 -32.43
N ILE A 290 10.33 -30.75 -31.58
CA ILE A 290 9.45 -29.60 -31.30
C ILE A 290 9.61 -29.22 -29.83
N GLN A 291 9.72 -27.93 -29.56
CA GLN A 291 9.45 -27.39 -28.24
C GLN A 291 7.96 -27.05 -28.14
N GLY A 292 7.22 -27.88 -27.41
CA GLY A 292 5.82 -27.60 -27.08
C GLY A 292 5.66 -26.47 -26.08
N ALA A 293 4.44 -25.98 -25.96
CA ALA A 293 4.10 -24.87 -25.08
C ALA A 293 4.43 -25.17 -23.61
N SER A 294 5.09 -24.23 -22.95
CA SER A 294 5.35 -24.35 -21.51
C SER A 294 4.05 -24.31 -20.72
N THR A 295 3.87 -25.29 -19.83
CA THR A 295 2.70 -25.38 -18.96
C THR A 295 3.11 -25.24 -17.49
N PRO A 296 2.17 -24.89 -16.59
CA PRO A 296 2.44 -24.85 -15.15
C PRO A 296 2.40 -26.26 -14.51
N VAL A 297 2.22 -27.33 -15.30
CA VAL A 297 2.16 -28.71 -14.81
C VAL A 297 3.55 -29.18 -14.38
N LYS A 298 3.62 -29.94 -13.28
CA LYS A 298 4.88 -30.52 -12.78
C LYS A 298 5.52 -31.43 -13.83
N GLY A 299 6.84 -31.33 -13.98
CA GLY A 299 7.60 -32.09 -14.97
C GLY A 299 7.79 -31.38 -16.30
N ASN A 300 7.26 -30.16 -16.46
CA ASN A 300 7.58 -29.32 -17.61
C ASN A 300 9.10 -29.04 -17.66
N ASN A 301 9.75 -29.41 -18.77
CA ASN A 301 11.17 -29.21 -19.03
C ASN A 301 11.31 -28.29 -20.25
N PRO A 302 11.11 -26.97 -20.07
CA PRO A 302 11.26 -26.03 -21.17
C PRO A 302 12.67 -26.16 -21.77
N TYR A 303 12.79 -25.93 -23.07
CA TYR A 303 14.04 -25.98 -23.84
C TYR A 303 14.87 -27.27 -23.70
N ALA A 304 14.22 -28.39 -23.35
CA ALA A 304 14.88 -29.68 -23.14
C ALA A 304 15.71 -30.16 -24.34
N TRP A 305 15.30 -29.77 -25.55
CA TRP A 305 15.99 -30.10 -26.79
C TRP A 305 17.47 -29.67 -26.78
N MET A 306 17.85 -28.60 -26.06
CA MET A 306 19.24 -28.13 -26.02
C MET A 306 20.19 -29.06 -25.27
N CYS A 307 19.66 -29.89 -24.37
CA CYS A 307 20.44 -30.77 -23.49
C CYS A 307 20.37 -32.24 -23.92
N TYR A 308 19.74 -32.55 -25.05
CA TYR A 308 19.44 -33.92 -25.43
C TYR A 308 20.19 -34.34 -26.70
N ASN A 309 20.84 -35.50 -26.62
CA ASN A 309 21.74 -36.00 -27.67
C ASN A 309 21.03 -36.93 -28.69
N GLN A 310 19.78 -37.36 -28.47
CA GLN A 310 19.07 -38.22 -29.42
C GLN A 310 17.92 -37.48 -30.11
N THR A 311 17.64 -37.77 -31.38
CA THR A 311 16.46 -37.23 -32.08
C THR A 311 15.20 -38.00 -31.67
N VAL A 312 14.14 -37.29 -31.29
CA VAL A 312 12.74 -37.71 -31.14
C VAL A 312 12.35 -38.80 -30.07
N TYR A 313 11.43 -38.37 -29.19
CA TYR A 313 10.48 -39.06 -28.26
C TYR A 313 10.89 -39.55 -26.88
N ALA A 314 12.15 -39.49 -26.47
CA ALA A 314 12.53 -39.83 -25.10
C ALA A 314 12.71 -38.56 -24.25
N CYS A 315 11.60 -38.00 -23.77
CA CYS A 315 11.66 -37.23 -22.53
C CYS A 315 11.95 -38.23 -21.40
N ASP A 316 13.21 -38.62 -21.21
CA ASP A 316 13.60 -39.19 -19.93
C ASP A 316 13.46 -38.06 -18.89
N MET A 317 12.31 -38.07 -18.23
CA MET A 317 11.84 -37.05 -17.29
C MET A 317 12.69 -36.96 -16.01
N GLN A 318 13.81 -37.68 -15.91
CA GLN A 318 14.62 -37.71 -14.70
C GLN A 318 15.55 -36.50 -14.55
N THR A 319 16.02 -35.89 -15.64
CA THR A 319 16.95 -34.73 -15.57
C THR A 319 16.45 -33.51 -16.34
N LEU A 320 16.35 -32.37 -15.65
CA LEU A 320 15.92 -31.09 -16.23
C LEU A 320 17.08 -30.42 -16.97
N CYS A 321 16.82 -29.86 -18.15
CA CYS A 321 17.86 -29.23 -18.97
C CYS A 321 18.51 -28.03 -18.26
N ARG A 322 17.74 -27.26 -17.46
CA ARG A 322 18.27 -26.19 -16.59
C ARG A 322 19.44 -26.62 -15.71
N ASP A 323 19.47 -27.87 -15.26
CA ASP A 323 20.47 -28.36 -14.32
C ASP A 323 21.73 -28.82 -15.06
N GLN A 324 21.60 -29.21 -16.32
CA GLN A 324 22.70 -29.61 -17.20
C GLN A 324 23.30 -28.41 -17.97
N LEU A 325 22.50 -27.39 -18.24
CA LEU A 325 22.88 -26.24 -19.06
C LEU A 325 24.14 -25.51 -18.55
N PRO A 326 24.37 -25.31 -17.23
CA PRO A 326 25.60 -24.69 -16.74
C PRO A 326 26.87 -25.45 -17.12
N GLU A 327 26.81 -26.79 -17.12
CA GLU A 327 27.93 -27.65 -17.52
C GLU A 327 28.10 -27.68 -19.04
N ILE A 328 27.01 -27.72 -19.81
CA ILE A 328 27.06 -27.61 -21.28
C ILE A 328 27.66 -26.26 -21.69
N ARG A 329 27.34 -25.18 -20.96
CA ARG A 329 27.90 -23.84 -21.18
C ARG A 329 29.39 -23.72 -20.89
N THR A 330 30.04 -24.68 -20.22
CA THR A 330 31.51 -24.67 -20.11
C THR A 330 32.18 -25.27 -21.34
N HIS A 331 31.42 -26.00 -22.18
CA HIS A 331 31.90 -26.67 -23.39
C HIS A 331 31.09 -26.24 -24.64
N VAL A 332 30.86 -24.93 -24.78
CA VAL A 332 30.03 -24.33 -25.86
C VAL A 332 30.49 -24.75 -27.27
N ASP A 333 31.79 -24.92 -27.49
CA ASP A 333 32.38 -25.31 -28.78
C ASP A 333 32.13 -26.78 -29.14
N ASN A 334 31.65 -27.57 -28.19
CA ASN A 334 31.29 -28.98 -28.36
C ASN A 334 29.83 -29.22 -27.98
N TRP A 335 28.96 -28.25 -28.29
CA TRP A 335 27.52 -28.39 -28.10
C TRP A 335 26.95 -29.39 -29.11
N ILE A 336 26.35 -30.46 -28.60
CA ILE A 336 25.76 -31.52 -29.42
C ILE A 336 24.25 -31.56 -29.16
N VAL A 337 23.46 -31.52 -30.23
CA VAL A 337 22.00 -31.58 -30.20
C VAL A 337 21.54 -32.61 -31.22
N GLY A 338 20.75 -33.60 -30.77
CA GLY A 338 20.23 -34.64 -31.66
C GLY A 338 21.32 -35.40 -32.44
N GLY A 339 22.52 -35.55 -31.86
CA GLY A 339 23.65 -36.26 -32.48
C GLY A 339 24.53 -35.39 -33.38
N TYR A 340 24.20 -34.11 -33.58
CA TYR A 340 24.96 -33.18 -34.42
C TYR A 340 25.77 -32.20 -33.58
N ARG A 341 27.06 -32.02 -33.88
CA ARG A 341 27.86 -30.95 -33.29
C ARG A 341 27.48 -29.62 -33.93
N VAL A 342 26.94 -28.70 -33.12
CA VAL A 342 26.44 -27.42 -33.59
C VAL A 342 27.58 -26.42 -33.70
N ASN A 343 27.71 -25.79 -34.87
CA ASN A 343 28.66 -24.71 -35.13
C ASN A 343 28.09 -23.36 -34.70
N TYR A 344 26.87 -23.06 -35.12
CA TYR A 344 26.08 -21.88 -34.75
C TYR A 344 24.61 -22.12 -35.09
N CYS A 345 23.70 -21.24 -34.68
CA CYS A 345 22.29 -21.35 -35.03
C CYS A 345 21.78 -20.14 -35.82
N LEU A 346 20.77 -20.38 -36.66
CA LEU A 346 19.98 -19.37 -37.35
C LEU A 346 18.58 -19.39 -36.74
N ALA A 347 18.26 -18.33 -35.99
CA ALA A 347 17.00 -18.21 -35.27
C ALA A 347 15.99 -17.37 -36.05
N GLU A 348 14.73 -17.83 -36.09
CA GLU A 348 13.62 -17.02 -36.54
C GLU A 348 13.30 -15.97 -35.47
N LYS A 349 13.54 -14.69 -35.75
CA LYS A 349 13.07 -13.63 -34.86
C LYS A 349 11.58 -13.36 -35.09
N VAL A 350 10.81 -13.38 -34.02
CA VAL A 350 9.35 -13.15 -34.05
C VAL A 350 9.06 -11.84 -33.32
N PRO A 351 8.20 -10.96 -33.85
CA PRO A 351 7.76 -9.79 -33.09
C PRO A 351 7.06 -10.28 -31.82
N GLY A 352 7.56 -9.86 -30.65
CA GLY A 352 6.95 -10.21 -29.38
C GLY A 352 5.46 -9.84 -29.37
N ASN A 353 4.61 -10.80 -29.06
CA ASN A 353 3.15 -10.62 -29.03
C ASN A 353 2.66 -10.36 -27.60
N CYS A 354 3.47 -9.70 -26.77
CA CYS A 354 3.08 -9.36 -25.41
C CYS A 354 2.03 -8.25 -25.44
N LYS A 355 0.91 -8.49 -24.77
CA LYS A 355 -0.20 -7.55 -24.73
C LYS A 355 -0.29 -6.87 -23.39
N LEU A 356 -0.71 -5.62 -23.42
CA LEU A 356 -1.22 -4.90 -22.27
C LEU A 356 -2.74 -4.88 -22.39
N GLU A 357 -3.42 -5.60 -21.53
CA GLU A 357 -4.88 -5.74 -21.56
C GLU A 357 -5.52 -5.02 -20.39
N TYR A 358 -6.79 -4.67 -20.56
CA TYR A 358 -7.65 -4.29 -19.45
C TYR A 358 -8.86 -5.21 -19.36
N SER A 359 -9.33 -5.46 -18.13
CA SER A 359 -10.58 -6.17 -17.87
C SER A 359 -11.70 -5.16 -17.64
N LEU A 360 -12.68 -5.14 -18.54
CA LEU A 360 -13.85 -4.26 -18.43
C LEU A 360 -14.68 -4.55 -17.16
N PRO A 361 -14.97 -5.81 -16.78
CA PRO A 361 -15.71 -6.12 -15.56
C PRO A 361 -15.01 -5.60 -14.29
N LEU A 362 -13.68 -5.78 -14.20
CA LEU A 362 -12.90 -5.29 -13.07
C LEU A 362 -12.91 -3.75 -13.02
N ALA A 363 -12.78 -3.09 -14.16
CA ALA A 363 -12.82 -1.63 -14.25
C ALA A 363 -14.20 -1.07 -13.84
N ILE A 364 -15.29 -1.71 -14.26
CA ILE A 364 -16.66 -1.35 -13.85
C ILE A 364 -16.82 -1.48 -12.33
N ILE A 365 -16.36 -2.58 -11.74
CA ILE A 365 -16.40 -2.77 -10.27
C ILE A 365 -15.68 -1.62 -9.57
N VAL A 366 -14.48 -1.26 -10.01
CA VAL A 366 -13.70 -0.13 -9.46
C VAL A 366 -14.47 1.19 -9.59
N ILE A 367 -15.09 1.47 -10.74
CA ILE A 367 -15.89 2.68 -10.98
C ILE A 367 -17.11 2.74 -10.04
N VAL A 368 -17.85 1.64 -9.89
CA VAL A 368 -19.04 1.58 -9.02
C VAL A 368 -18.66 1.90 -7.58
N PHE A 369 -17.64 1.23 -7.03
CA PHE A 369 -17.22 1.47 -5.65
C PHE A 369 -16.60 2.85 -5.45
N ASN A 370 -15.87 3.38 -6.44
CA ASN A 370 -15.38 4.75 -6.40
C ASN A 370 -16.53 5.77 -6.45
N THR A 371 -17.57 5.52 -7.24
CA THR A 371 -18.78 6.36 -7.29
C THR A 371 -19.47 6.43 -5.94
N VAL A 372 -19.69 5.28 -5.28
CA VAL A 372 -20.26 5.23 -3.93
C VAL A 372 -19.41 6.03 -2.94
N LYS A 373 -18.09 5.87 -2.99
CA LYS A 373 -17.17 6.64 -2.13
C LYS A 373 -17.26 8.14 -2.39
N ALA A 374 -17.19 8.56 -3.66
CA ALA A 374 -17.26 9.96 -4.04
C ALA A 374 -18.59 10.59 -3.55
N ILE A 375 -19.72 9.93 -3.75
CA ILE A 375 -21.03 10.39 -3.25
C ILE A 375 -20.99 10.58 -1.74
N ILE A 376 -20.51 9.59 -0.97
CA ILE A 376 -20.49 9.69 0.50
C ILE A 376 -19.51 10.76 0.98
N ILE A 377 -18.30 10.83 0.42
CA ILE A 377 -17.30 11.83 0.81
C ILE A 377 -17.82 13.24 0.51
N CYS A 378 -18.42 13.45 -0.67
CA CYS A 378 -19.09 14.71 -1.03
C CYS A 378 -20.25 15.02 -0.08
N ALA A 379 -21.12 14.06 0.19
CA ALA A 379 -22.24 14.23 1.10
C ALA A 379 -21.77 14.63 2.50
N VAL A 380 -20.74 13.97 3.06
CA VAL A 380 -20.17 14.34 4.36
C VAL A 380 -19.53 15.73 4.31
N ALA A 381 -18.78 16.06 3.26
CA ALA A 381 -18.15 17.38 3.10
C ALA A 381 -19.18 18.53 3.06
N LEU A 382 -20.37 18.29 2.48
CA LEU A 382 -21.43 19.29 2.33
C LEU A 382 -22.38 19.35 3.53
N THR A 383 -22.72 18.19 4.13
CA THR A 383 -23.75 18.09 5.17
C THR A 383 -23.20 18.18 6.59
N MET A 384 -21.92 17.86 6.82
CA MET A 384 -21.33 17.91 8.16
C MET A 384 -21.07 19.36 8.56
N THR A 385 -21.94 19.90 9.41
CA THR A 385 -21.85 21.28 9.94
C THR A 385 -21.28 21.34 11.34
N ASP A 386 -21.55 20.34 12.16
CA ASP A 386 -21.10 20.29 13.55
C ASP A 386 -19.59 20.07 13.61
N LEU A 387 -18.93 20.72 14.56
CA LEU A 387 -17.49 20.59 14.79
C LEU A 387 -17.18 19.21 15.42
N PRO A 388 -16.50 18.30 14.71
CA PRO A 388 -16.05 17.05 15.31
C PRO A 388 -14.85 17.28 16.23
N ILE A 389 -14.81 16.59 17.37
CA ILE A 389 -13.67 16.62 18.28
C ILE A 389 -12.66 15.55 17.82
N LEU A 390 -11.75 15.97 16.93
CA LEU A 390 -10.80 15.08 16.25
C LEU A 390 -9.51 14.85 17.02
N THR A 391 -9.17 15.73 17.95
CA THR A 391 -7.92 15.69 18.72
C THR A 391 -8.16 15.86 20.21
N THR A 392 -7.20 15.43 21.03
CA THR A 392 -7.20 15.73 22.48
C THR A 392 -7.17 17.23 22.75
N GLY A 393 -6.52 18.03 21.88
CA GLY A 393 -6.55 19.48 21.99
C GLY A 393 -7.92 20.10 21.67
N ASP A 394 -8.66 19.56 20.69
CA ASP A 394 -10.05 19.99 20.44
C ASP A 394 -10.93 19.75 21.68
N ALA A 395 -10.70 18.63 22.36
CA ALA A 395 -11.44 18.28 23.55
C ALA A 395 -11.08 19.19 24.73
N LEU A 396 -9.78 19.39 25.00
CA LEU A 396 -9.31 20.33 26.02
C LEU A 396 -9.86 21.73 25.77
N ALA A 397 -9.78 22.22 24.53
CA ALA A 397 -10.30 23.53 24.19
C ALA A 397 -11.82 23.62 24.40
N SER A 398 -12.57 22.58 24.02
CA SER A 398 -14.01 22.53 24.24
C SER A 398 -14.39 22.49 25.73
N PHE A 399 -13.70 21.69 26.54
CA PHE A 399 -14.00 21.53 27.96
C PHE A 399 -13.58 22.76 28.79
N LEU A 400 -12.47 23.42 28.42
CA LEU A 400 -12.02 24.65 29.09
C LEU A 400 -12.93 25.83 28.76
N LYS A 401 -13.39 25.93 27.50
CA LYS A 401 -14.28 27.00 27.06
C LYS A 401 -15.68 26.87 27.65
N THR A 402 -16.23 25.66 27.66
CA THR A 402 -17.53 25.36 28.27
C THR A 402 -17.38 24.18 29.22
N PRO A 403 -17.03 24.42 30.49
CA PRO A 403 -16.96 23.39 31.52
C PRO A 403 -18.28 22.64 31.64
N GLU A 404 -18.23 21.35 31.98
CA GLU A 404 -19.44 20.58 32.19
C GLU A 404 -20.16 21.07 33.45
N THR A 405 -21.32 21.71 33.28
CA THR A 405 -22.29 21.93 34.36
C THR A 405 -22.92 20.58 34.68
N ARG A 406 -22.20 19.71 35.40
CA ARG A 406 -22.89 18.71 36.21
C ARG A 406 -23.67 19.51 37.24
N ASP A 407 -24.99 19.54 37.13
CA ASP A 407 -25.88 19.94 38.22
C ASP A 407 -25.46 19.13 39.45
N ARG A 408 -24.65 19.75 40.31
CA ARG A 408 -24.19 19.15 41.55
C ARG A 408 -25.36 18.81 42.48
N ASP A 409 -26.53 19.42 42.24
CA ASP A 409 -27.74 19.21 43.04
C ASP A 409 -28.51 17.92 42.73
N HIS A 410 -28.28 17.26 41.58
CA HIS A 410 -29.08 16.07 41.20
C HIS A 410 -28.26 14.83 40.81
N SER A 411 -26.94 14.88 40.89
CA SER A 411 -26.09 13.69 40.69
C SER A 411 -25.97 12.89 42.01
N LYS A 412 -26.66 11.74 42.09
CA LYS A 412 -26.53 10.72 43.17
C LYS A 412 -25.16 10.03 43.23
N ASN A 413 -24.12 10.55 42.58
CA ASN A 413 -22.79 9.96 42.60
C ASN A 413 -21.86 10.79 43.49
N PRO A 414 -21.11 10.13 44.41
CA PRO A 414 -20.16 10.83 45.26
C PRO A 414 -19.09 11.51 44.39
N PRO A 415 -18.52 12.64 44.85
CA PRO A 415 -17.37 13.25 44.20
C PRO A 415 -16.25 12.22 44.01
N SER A 416 -15.46 12.35 42.93
CA SER A 416 -14.32 11.47 42.68
C SER A 416 -13.48 11.34 43.95
N LYS A 417 -13.26 10.09 44.39
CA LYS A 417 -12.40 9.83 45.54
C LYS A 417 -11.01 10.39 45.22
N PRO A 418 -10.44 11.23 46.09
CA PRO A 418 -9.07 11.70 45.93
C PRO A 418 -8.13 10.50 45.78
N LEU A 419 -7.20 10.56 44.82
CA LEU A 419 -6.27 9.47 44.52
C LEU A 419 -4.83 9.90 44.81
N PRO A 420 -3.98 9.00 45.34
CA PRO A 420 -2.57 9.31 45.54
C PRO A 420 -1.87 9.48 44.18
N TYR A 421 -1.13 10.57 44.03
CA TYR A 421 -0.29 10.78 42.86
C TYR A 421 0.88 9.81 42.85
N LYS A 422 1.19 9.28 41.66
CA LYS A 422 2.34 8.40 41.41
C LYS A 422 3.30 9.11 40.47
N ALA A 423 4.42 9.59 41.00
CA ALA A 423 5.42 10.33 40.24
C ALA A 423 6.14 9.45 39.20
N LYS A 424 6.20 8.13 39.42
CA LYS A 424 6.89 7.20 38.53
C LYS A 424 6.23 7.17 37.14
N PRO A 425 6.93 7.57 36.07
CA PRO A 425 6.35 7.58 34.73
C PRO A 425 5.99 6.18 34.25
N GLN A 426 4.78 6.07 33.69
CA GLN A 426 4.29 4.82 33.09
C GLN A 426 4.90 4.57 31.71
N ARG A 427 4.71 3.37 31.17
CA ARG A 427 5.14 3.00 29.82
C ARG A 427 4.10 3.41 28.79
N TRP A 428 4.54 3.66 27.56
CA TRP A 428 3.66 4.02 26.44
C TRP A 428 2.59 2.96 26.17
N ALA A 429 2.94 1.68 26.35
CA ALA A 429 2.01 0.57 26.20
C ALA A 429 0.76 0.68 27.11
N THR A 430 0.87 1.35 28.27
CA THR A 430 -0.24 1.52 29.23
C THR A 430 -1.37 2.43 28.70
N ALA A 431 -1.08 3.29 27.72
CA ALA A 431 -2.11 4.14 27.10
C ALA A 431 -3.08 3.39 26.20
N VAL A 432 -2.70 2.19 25.75
CA VAL A 432 -3.44 1.39 24.78
C VAL A 432 -4.19 0.29 25.54
N SER A 433 -5.45 0.05 25.19
CA SER A 433 -6.21 -1.03 25.82
C SER A 433 -5.60 -2.41 25.53
N THR A 434 -5.65 -3.31 26.51
CA THR A 434 -5.14 -4.69 26.37
C THR A 434 -5.75 -5.40 25.17
N VAL A 435 -7.03 -5.17 24.89
CA VAL A 435 -7.74 -5.74 23.73
C VAL A 435 -7.12 -5.28 22.41
N ARG A 436 -6.81 -3.98 22.25
CA ARG A 436 -6.18 -3.46 21.02
C ARG A 436 -4.78 -4.05 20.83
N TRP A 437 -4.01 -4.20 21.91
CA TRP A 437 -2.71 -4.87 21.86
C TRP A 437 -2.85 -6.33 21.44
N ILE A 438 -3.74 -7.09 22.08
CA ILE A 438 -3.96 -8.51 21.78
C ILE A 438 -4.36 -8.69 20.31
N ILE A 439 -5.33 -7.91 19.82
CA ILE A 439 -5.77 -7.99 18.42
C ILE A 439 -4.61 -7.68 17.48
N CYS A 440 -3.88 -6.58 17.71
CA CYS A 440 -2.76 -6.18 16.86
C CYS A 440 -1.68 -7.27 16.79
N ILE A 441 -1.23 -7.77 17.94
CA ILE A 441 -0.18 -8.79 18.01
C ILE A 441 -0.67 -10.11 17.39
N ILE A 442 -1.85 -10.60 17.76
CA ILE A 442 -2.40 -11.85 17.21
C ILE A 442 -2.51 -11.78 15.68
N CYS A 443 -3.04 -10.68 15.13
CA CYS A 443 -3.17 -10.53 13.68
C CYS A 443 -1.82 -10.58 12.97
N TYR A 444 -0.78 -9.92 13.50
CA TYR A 444 0.56 -9.99 12.94
C TYR A 444 1.17 -11.38 13.05
N THR A 445 1.04 -12.04 14.20
CA THR A 445 1.58 -13.38 14.41
C THR A 445 0.93 -14.40 13.47
N ILE A 446 -0.40 -14.33 13.30
CA ILE A 446 -1.14 -15.17 12.35
C ILE A 446 -0.69 -14.88 10.92
N ALA A 447 -0.60 -13.62 10.51
CA ALA A 447 -0.18 -13.26 9.15
C ALA A 447 1.23 -13.77 8.83
N ILE A 448 2.19 -13.58 9.76
CA ILE A 448 3.56 -14.08 9.61
C ILE A 448 3.59 -15.61 9.59
N ALA A 449 2.82 -16.28 10.46
CA ALA A 449 2.73 -17.74 10.50
C ALA A 449 2.16 -18.31 9.18
N ILE A 450 1.14 -17.66 8.61
CA ILE A 450 0.59 -18.02 7.29
C ILE A 450 1.67 -17.85 6.21
N CYS A 451 2.39 -16.72 6.19
CA CYS A 451 3.47 -16.50 5.22
C CYS A 451 4.58 -17.56 5.34
N ILE A 452 4.99 -17.92 6.56
CA ILE A 452 5.98 -18.97 6.81
C ILE A 452 5.45 -20.33 6.35
N GLY A 453 4.21 -20.68 6.69
CA GLY A 453 3.58 -21.94 6.30
C GLY A 453 3.47 -22.09 4.79
N LEU A 454 3.01 -21.03 4.09
CA LEU A 454 2.92 -20.98 2.64
C LEU A 454 4.31 -21.03 1.99
N LEU A 455 5.31 -20.37 2.57
CA LEU A 455 6.70 -20.44 2.10
C LEU A 455 7.24 -21.87 2.23
N CYS A 456 7.11 -22.49 3.40
CA CYS A 456 7.53 -23.88 3.62
C CYS A 456 6.81 -24.85 2.67
N PHE A 457 5.51 -24.65 2.46
CA PHE A 457 4.73 -25.42 1.49
C PHE A 457 5.27 -25.23 0.07
N GLY A 458 5.41 -23.99 -0.42
CA GLY A 458 5.95 -23.70 -1.75
C GLY A 458 7.35 -24.29 -1.95
N LEU A 459 8.25 -24.11 -0.97
CA LEU A 459 9.59 -24.68 -1.00
C LEU A 459 9.60 -26.22 -1.02
N SER A 460 8.60 -26.88 -0.42
CA SER A 460 8.46 -28.34 -0.48
C SER A 460 8.02 -28.84 -1.86
N GLN A 461 7.41 -27.98 -2.67
CA GLN A 461 6.94 -28.32 -4.02
C GLN A 461 8.03 -28.10 -5.08
N ILE A 462 9.12 -27.40 -4.76
CA ILE A 462 10.23 -27.13 -5.69
C ILE A 462 11.26 -28.25 -5.59
N THR A 463 11.48 -28.98 -6.69
CA THR A 463 12.38 -30.12 -6.75
C THR A 463 13.86 -29.73 -6.66
N ASN A 464 14.28 -28.59 -7.24
CA ASN A 464 15.67 -28.14 -7.22
C ASN A 464 15.82 -26.70 -6.68
N LYS A 465 16.51 -26.57 -5.53
CA LYS A 465 16.65 -25.32 -4.75
C LYS A 465 17.77 -24.38 -5.23
N GLY A 466 18.58 -24.77 -6.22
CA GLY A 466 19.78 -24.01 -6.63
C GLY A 466 19.52 -22.61 -7.16
N ASN A 467 18.41 -22.38 -7.88
CA ASN A 467 18.06 -21.09 -8.52
C ASN A 467 16.88 -20.37 -7.85
N LEU A 468 16.56 -20.73 -6.60
CA LEU A 468 15.37 -20.29 -5.89
C LEU A 468 15.40 -18.78 -5.52
N TRP A 469 16.57 -18.16 -5.64
CA TRP A 469 16.86 -16.75 -5.33
C TRP A 469 17.11 -15.90 -6.58
N SER A 470 16.58 -16.30 -7.75
CA SER A 470 16.86 -15.66 -9.04
C SER A 470 16.40 -14.20 -9.17
N GLY A 471 15.53 -13.71 -8.28
CA GLY A 471 15.15 -12.29 -8.21
C GLY A 471 13.71 -12.06 -7.74
N LEU A 472 13.34 -10.78 -7.56
CA LEU A 472 11.99 -10.36 -7.20
C LEU A 472 11.09 -10.33 -8.44
N GLY A 473 9.91 -10.97 -8.38
CA GLY A 473 8.89 -10.88 -9.43
C GLY A 473 9.27 -11.53 -10.77
N ILE A 474 10.20 -12.50 -10.77
CA ILE A 474 10.56 -13.27 -11.97
C ILE A 474 9.63 -14.48 -12.06
N THR A 475 9.00 -14.66 -13.23
CA THR A 475 8.14 -15.81 -13.54
C THR A 475 8.99 -17.05 -13.81
N ASN A 476 9.06 -17.95 -12.84
CA ASN A 476 9.58 -19.30 -13.02
C ASN A 476 8.41 -20.29 -13.11
N THR A 477 8.43 -21.22 -14.07
CA THR A 477 7.39 -22.25 -14.24
C THR A 477 7.19 -23.08 -12.98
N GLU A 478 8.25 -23.35 -12.21
CA GLU A 478 8.19 -24.06 -10.91
C GLU A 478 7.54 -23.25 -9.79
N THR A 479 7.44 -21.94 -9.97
CA THR A 479 6.80 -21.02 -9.01
C THR A 479 5.39 -20.62 -9.43
N LEU A 480 4.87 -21.20 -10.52
CA LEU A 480 3.48 -21.09 -10.89
C LEU A 480 2.66 -22.10 -10.10
N ILE A 481 1.54 -21.64 -9.56
CA ILE A 481 0.62 -22.50 -8.82
C ILE A 481 -0.18 -23.32 -9.83
N SER A 482 -0.21 -24.64 -9.65
CA SER A 482 -1.00 -25.55 -10.49
C SER A 482 -1.58 -26.69 -9.68
N GLY A 483 -2.67 -27.26 -10.20
CA GLY A 483 -3.34 -28.41 -9.62
C GLY A 483 -4.73 -28.59 -10.22
N ASN A 484 -5.26 -29.81 -10.19
CA ASN A 484 -6.56 -30.16 -10.79
C ASN A 484 -7.74 -29.37 -10.18
N THR A 485 -7.55 -28.83 -8.97
CA THR A 485 -8.55 -28.01 -8.25
C THR A 485 -8.29 -26.51 -8.36
N TRP A 486 -7.22 -26.09 -9.04
CA TRP A 486 -6.89 -24.67 -9.18
C TRP A 486 -7.81 -23.99 -10.20
N PRO A 487 -8.37 -22.81 -9.92
CA PRO A 487 -9.30 -22.16 -10.82
C PRO A 487 -8.59 -21.66 -12.09
N PRO A 488 -9.14 -21.89 -13.29
CA PRO A 488 -8.59 -21.35 -14.53
C PRO A 488 -9.00 -19.88 -14.77
N SER A 489 -9.94 -19.35 -14.00
CA SER A 489 -10.53 -18.04 -14.26
C SER A 489 -9.61 -16.90 -13.81
N LEU A 490 -9.49 -15.87 -14.65
CA LEU A 490 -8.75 -14.65 -14.37
C LEU A 490 -9.26 -13.94 -13.11
N LEU A 491 -10.58 -13.87 -12.94
CA LEU A 491 -11.22 -13.20 -11.80
C LEU A 491 -10.86 -13.88 -10.47
N THR A 492 -10.93 -15.21 -10.40
CA THR A 492 -10.64 -15.92 -9.16
C THR A 492 -9.14 -15.84 -8.82
N ASN A 493 -8.26 -15.98 -9.81
CA ASN A 493 -6.82 -15.77 -9.60
C ASN A 493 -6.50 -14.33 -9.15
N THR A 494 -7.19 -13.34 -9.71
CA THR A 494 -7.07 -11.94 -9.29
C THR A 494 -7.43 -11.76 -7.81
N ILE A 495 -8.54 -12.36 -7.35
CA ILE A 495 -8.94 -12.31 -5.94
C ILE A 495 -7.89 -12.96 -5.06
N ILE A 496 -7.40 -14.14 -5.43
CA ILE A 496 -6.39 -14.88 -4.67
C ILE A 496 -5.09 -14.07 -4.55
N ALA A 497 -4.58 -13.56 -5.68
CA ALA A 497 -3.35 -12.78 -5.72
C ALA A 497 -3.41 -11.47 -4.90
N ASN A 498 -4.61 -10.89 -4.74
CA ASN A 498 -4.80 -9.62 -4.04
C ASN A 498 -5.40 -9.77 -2.62
N THR A 499 -5.74 -10.98 -2.17
CA THR A 499 -6.28 -11.22 -0.82
C THR A 499 -5.27 -10.84 0.30
N PRO A 500 -3.96 -11.14 0.20
CA PRO A 500 -2.98 -10.73 1.20
C PRO A 500 -2.95 -9.21 1.47
N GLN A 501 -3.25 -8.39 0.47
CA GLN A 501 -3.28 -6.93 0.53
C GLN A 501 -4.41 -6.45 1.43
N ILE A 502 -5.55 -7.16 1.47
CA ILE A 502 -6.64 -6.87 2.42
C ILE A 502 -6.19 -7.11 3.86
N ILE A 503 -5.51 -8.23 4.11
CA ILE A 503 -4.97 -8.56 5.45
C ILE A 503 -3.99 -7.48 5.88
N PHE A 504 -3.09 -7.08 4.98
CA PHE A 504 -2.15 -5.99 5.24
C PHE A 504 -2.85 -4.66 5.56
N SER A 505 -3.92 -4.28 4.84
CA SER A 505 -4.68 -3.07 5.15
C SER A 505 -5.27 -3.10 6.57
N MET A 506 -5.72 -4.26 7.06
CA MET A 506 -6.17 -4.44 8.44
C MET A 506 -5.01 -4.28 9.45
N LEU A 507 -3.84 -4.85 9.16
CA LEU A 507 -2.64 -4.72 10.00
C LEU A 507 -2.15 -3.26 10.07
N TYR A 508 -2.19 -2.53 8.95
CA TYR A 508 -1.88 -1.12 8.91
C TYR A 508 -2.83 -0.32 9.82
N PHE A 509 -4.14 -0.56 9.73
CA PHE A 509 -5.12 0.12 10.57
C PHE A 509 -4.91 -0.17 12.06
N ALA A 510 -4.63 -1.43 12.42
CA ALA A 510 -4.33 -1.82 13.80
C ALA A 510 -3.05 -1.12 14.32
N SER A 511 -1.98 -1.14 13.52
CA SER A 511 -0.71 -0.49 13.85
C SER A 511 -0.85 1.01 14.01
N ASN A 512 -1.53 1.66 13.06
CA ASN A 512 -1.80 3.09 13.09
C ASN A 512 -2.61 3.47 14.33
N SER A 513 -3.61 2.67 14.72
CA SER A 513 -4.42 2.90 15.91
C SER A 513 -3.60 2.81 17.21
N VAL A 514 -2.76 1.79 17.35
CA VAL A 514 -1.88 1.61 18.52
C VAL A 514 -0.85 2.73 18.60
N LEU A 515 -0.18 3.05 17.51
CA LEU A 515 0.86 4.09 17.46
C LEU A 515 0.27 5.50 17.69
N THR A 516 -0.90 5.79 17.12
CA THR A 516 -1.61 7.05 17.36
C THR A 516 -1.98 7.19 18.84
N THR A 517 -2.47 6.13 19.47
CA THR A 517 -2.83 6.16 20.90
C THR A 517 -1.59 6.41 21.79
N MET A 518 -0.47 5.74 21.53
CA MET A 518 0.78 5.94 22.29
C MET A 518 1.32 7.37 22.16
N THR A 519 1.33 7.90 20.93
CA THR A 519 1.87 9.25 20.66
C THR A 519 0.98 10.36 21.22
N LEU A 520 -0.35 10.18 21.18
CA LEU A 520 -1.29 11.10 21.83
C LEU A 520 -1.09 11.13 23.35
N ALA A 521 -0.90 9.98 23.99
CA ALA A 521 -0.61 9.91 25.41
C ALA A 521 0.76 10.51 25.77
N ALA A 522 1.75 10.37 24.89
CA ALA A 522 3.05 11.00 25.06
C ALA A 522 2.96 12.53 24.95
N GLU A 523 2.16 13.06 24.02
CA GLU A 523 1.87 14.49 23.93
C GLU A 523 1.12 14.98 25.18
N TRP A 524 0.13 14.23 25.67
CA TRP A 524 -0.58 14.51 26.91
C TRP A 524 0.35 14.65 28.11
N SER A 525 1.21 13.65 28.35
CA SER A 525 2.18 13.66 29.46
C SER A 525 3.16 14.84 29.41
N ASN A 526 3.49 15.33 28.21
CA ASN A 526 4.41 16.46 28.04
C ASN A 526 3.88 17.79 28.57
N TYR A 527 2.55 17.95 28.73
CA TYR A 527 1.96 19.16 29.32
C TYR A 527 2.25 19.30 30.81
N ALA A 528 2.66 18.24 31.52
CA ALA A 528 3.14 18.36 32.90
C ALA A 528 4.52 19.04 32.97
N LEU A 529 5.36 18.79 31.96
CA LEU A 529 6.74 19.28 31.92
C LEU A 529 6.85 20.67 31.30
N HIS A 530 6.07 20.94 30.26
CA HIS A 530 6.22 22.15 29.45
C HIS A 530 4.88 22.87 29.28
N ARG A 531 4.92 24.21 29.35
CA ARG A 531 3.79 25.05 28.98
C ARG A 531 3.73 25.19 27.45
N LYS A 532 2.64 24.74 26.82
CA LYS A 532 2.51 24.65 25.34
C LYS A 532 1.07 24.93 24.90
N GLY A 533 0.89 25.42 23.68
CA GLY A 533 -0.43 25.61 23.09
C GLY A 533 -1.06 24.30 22.57
N LEU A 534 -2.40 24.23 22.66
CA LEU A 534 -3.19 23.07 22.25
C LEU A 534 -3.10 22.81 20.74
N ARG A 535 -3.03 21.54 20.36
CA ARG A 535 -3.08 21.10 18.96
C ARG A 535 -4.52 20.82 18.57
N VAL A 536 -5.08 21.63 17.67
CA VAL A 536 -6.51 21.63 17.31
C VAL A 536 -6.73 21.37 15.81
N SER A 537 -7.88 20.80 15.48
CA SER A 537 -8.33 20.52 14.10
C SER A 537 -9.07 21.69 13.46
N SER A 538 -9.58 22.61 14.27
CA SER A 538 -10.16 23.88 13.83
C SER A 538 -9.08 24.89 13.42
N THR A 539 -9.52 26.07 12.99
CA THR A 539 -8.63 27.21 12.75
C THR A 539 -7.96 27.62 14.07
N PRO A 540 -6.63 27.51 14.21
CA PRO A 540 -5.95 27.78 15.48
C PRO A 540 -6.11 29.26 15.87
N GLN A 541 -6.29 29.50 17.17
CA GLN A 541 -6.41 30.84 17.77
C GLN A 541 -5.35 31.03 18.86
N GLY A 542 -4.80 32.24 18.97
CA GLY A 542 -3.76 32.55 19.95
C GLY A 542 -2.51 31.67 19.77
N PHE A 543 -2.13 30.95 20.82
CA PHE A 543 -0.98 30.04 20.85
C PHE A 543 -1.31 28.60 20.40
N GLN A 544 -2.56 28.33 20.00
CA GLN A 544 -2.93 27.03 19.47
C GLN A 544 -2.17 26.69 18.19
N ARG A 545 -1.97 25.40 17.96
CA ARG A 545 -1.24 24.85 16.82
C ARG A 545 -2.20 24.04 15.96
N ALA A 546 -2.07 24.15 14.64
CA ALA A 546 -2.83 23.30 13.74
C ALA A 546 -2.41 21.82 13.91
N THR A 547 -3.36 20.92 13.83
CA THR A 547 -3.10 19.47 13.80
C THR A 547 -2.45 19.05 12.48
N TYR A 548 -1.85 17.85 12.48
CA TYR A 548 -1.34 17.22 11.27
C TYR A 548 -2.50 16.70 10.42
N PHE A 549 -2.29 16.59 9.11
CA PHE A 549 -3.29 16.03 8.19
C PHE A 549 -3.72 14.60 8.55
N LEU A 550 -2.82 13.83 9.18
CA LEU A 550 -3.06 12.52 9.78
C LEU A 550 -2.70 12.67 11.26
N SER A 551 -3.62 12.46 12.21
CA SER A 551 -3.47 12.80 13.65
C SER A 551 -2.13 12.42 14.32
N LEU A 552 -1.38 11.48 13.74
CA LEU A 552 -0.04 11.02 14.11
C LEU A 552 1.08 12.02 13.73
N PRO A 553 2.05 12.31 14.61
CA PRO A 553 3.19 13.15 14.28
C PRO A 553 4.06 12.61 13.13
N TYR A 554 4.57 13.50 12.27
CA TYR A 554 5.35 13.11 11.08
C TYR A 554 6.59 12.26 11.38
N THR A 555 7.20 12.41 12.55
CA THR A 555 8.33 11.58 13.01
C THR A 555 8.00 10.10 13.11
N TYR A 556 6.73 9.75 13.32
CA TYR A 556 6.25 8.38 13.38
C TYR A 556 5.41 8.00 12.16
N ALA A 557 4.67 8.97 11.59
CA ALA A 557 3.85 8.75 10.41
C ALA A 557 4.70 8.47 9.16
N ILE A 558 5.81 9.19 8.94
CA ILE A 558 6.66 8.99 7.76
C ILE A 558 7.29 7.59 7.78
N PRO A 559 7.97 7.12 8.85
CA PRO A 559 8.47 5.75 8.89
C PRO A 559 7.36 4.71 8.73
N LEU A 560 6.22 4.87 9.41
CA LEU A 560 5.09 3.95 9.26
C LEU A 560 4.64 3.86 7.81
N LEU A 561 4.49 4.98 7.11
CA LEU A 561 4.11 5.01 5.70
C LEU A 561 5.16 4.35 4.81
N ILE A 562 6.45 4.66 5.01
CA ILE A 562 7.54 4.04 4.22
C ILE A 562 7.53 2.52 4.37
N PHE A 563 7.59 2.00 5.60
CA PHE A 563 7.59 0.55 5.84
C PHE A 563 6.30 -0.11 5.34
N SER A 564 5.16 0.56 5.50
CA SER A 564 3.87 0.07 4.99
C SER A 564 3.85 0.01 3.45
N SER A 565 4.35 1.05 2.77
CA SER A 565 4.44 1.08 1.30
C SER A 565 5.40 0.01 0.77
N VAL A 566 6.56 -0.17 1.42
CA VAL A 566 7.50 -1.25 1.07
C VAL A 566 6.85 -2.62 1.28
N LEU A 567 6.20 -2.85 2.43
CA LEU A 567 5.52 -4.12 2.72
C LEU A 567 4.40 -4.40 1.72
N HIS A 568 3.57 -3.39 1.40
CA HIS A 568 2.52 -3.51 0.40
C HIS A 568 3.07 -3.90 -0.98
N TRP A 569 4.16 -3.27 -1.41
CA TRP A 569 4.83 -3.61 -2.66
C TRP A 569 5.42 -5.03 -2.62
N LEU A 570 6.12 -5.41 -1.55
CA LEU A 570 6.67 -6.76 -1.39
C LEU A 570 5.57 -7.83 -1.42
N ILE A 571 4.40 -7.57 -0.84
CA ILE A 571 3.24 -8.46 -0.91
C ILE A 571 2.80 -8.67 -2.36
N SER A 572 2.71 -7.59 -3.17
CA SER A 572 2.37 -7.71 -4.60
C SER A 572 3.41 -8.49 -5.43
N GLN A 573 4.65 -8.56 -4.97
CA GLN A 573 5.71 -9.37 -5.60
C GLN A 573 5.77 -10.79 -5.01
N SER A 574 5.13 -11.04 -3.86
CA SER A 574 5.12 -12.33 -3.17
C SER A 574 4.15 -13.31 -3.80
N LEU A 575 2.97 -12.82 -4.19
CA LEU A 575 1.95 -13.58 -4.90
C LEU A 575 1.36 -12.66 -5.98
N PHE A 576 1.50 -13.03 -7.25
CA PHE A 576 1.16 -12.19 -8.38
C PHE A 576 0.41 -12.97 -9.46
N LEU A 577 -0.43 -12.27 -10.22
CA LEU A 577 -1.18 -12.84 -11.32
C LEU A 577 -0.27 -13.07 -12.53
N VAL A 578 -0.43 -14.22 -13.19
CA VAL A 578 0.27 -14.59 -14.42
C VAL A 578 -0.78 -15.01 -15.45
N ASN A 579 -0.79 -14.32 -16.59
CA ASN A 579 -1.66 -14.65 -17.72
C ASN A 579 -0.79 -14.96 -18.94
N VAL A 580 -0.91 -16.16 -19.48
CA VAL A 580 -0.10 -16.65 -20.59
C VAL A 580 -0.99 -16.87 -21.81
N GLU A 581 -0.55 -16.36 -22.95
CA GLU A 581 -1.15 -16.59 -24.26
C GLU A 581 -0.18 -17.42 -25.11
N THR A 582 -0.68 -18.54 -25.60
CA THR A 582 0.11 -19.51 -26.35
C THR A 582 -0.10 -19.34 -27.85
N TYR A 583 0.98 -19.47 -28.62
CA TYR A 583 0.96 -19.44 -30.07
C TYR A 583 1.63 -20.70 -30.62
N ASP A 584 1.03 -21.30 -31.62
CA ASP A 584 1.54 -22.51 -32.26
C ASP A 584 2.74 -22.20 -33.18
N MET A 585 3.26 -23.26 -33.82
CA MET A 585 4.40 -23.20 -34.73
C MET A 585 4.10 -22.38 -36.01
N GLN A 586 2.82 -22.13 -36.33
CA GLN A 586 2.36 -21.26 -37.41
C GLN A 586 2.30 -19.79 -36.98
N LEU A 587 2.56 -19.49 -35.71
CA LEU A 587 2.40 -18.19 -35.07
C LEU A 587 0.94 -17.75 -34.92
N GLU A 588 0.01 -18.71 -34.93
CA GLU A 588 -1.40 -18.51 -34.69
C GLU A 588 -1.74 -18.75 -33.22
N ARG A 589 -2.73 -18.04 -32.69
CA ARG A 589 -3.07 -18.13 -31.25
C ARG A 589 -3.72 -19.48 -30.93
N PHE A 590 -3.08 -20.25 -30.06
CA PHE A 590 -3.56 -21.57 -29.66
C PHE A 590 -4.28 -21.54 -28.30
N ARG A 591 -5.55 -21.14 -28.32
CA ARG A 591 -6.37 -20.90 -27.11
C ARG A 591 -6.48 -22.08 -26.15
N LEU A 592 -6.32 -23.32 -26.62
CA LEU A 592 -6.39 -24.52 -25.76
C LEU A 592 -5.32 -24.51 -24.66
N PHE A 593 -4.19 -23.87 -24.91
CA PHE A 593 -3.06 -23.76 -24.00
C PHE A 593 -2.92 -22.35 -23.38
N ASP A 594 -3.93 -21.49 -23.51
CA ASP A 594 -4.00 -20.23 -22.76
C ASP A 594 -4.35 -20.55 -21.31
N PHE A 595 -3.66 -19.91 -20.36
CA PHE A 595 -3.98 -20.10 -18.94
C PHE A 595 -3.72 -18.85 -18.09
N ALA A 596 -4.53 -18.69 -17.05
CA ALA A 596 -4.33 -17.72 -16.00
C ALA A 596 -4.10 -18.43 -14.67
N THR A 597 -3.01 -18.10 -13.98
CA THR A 597 -2.68 -18.64 -12.66
C THR A 597 -2.00 -17.58 -11.78
N CYS A 598 -1.64 -17.95 -10.56
CA CYS A 598 -0.81 -17.14 -9.68
C CYS A 598 0.63 -17.68 -9.66
N GLY A 599 1.62 -16.78 -9.70
CA GLY A 599 3.01 -17.07 -9.38
C GLY A 599 3.36 -16.59 -7.97
N TYR A 600 4.34 -17.22 -7.33
CA TYR A 600 4.86 -16.77 -6.04
C TYR A 600 6.38 -16.56 -6.04
N SER A 601 6.88 -15.60 -5.26
CA SER A 601 8.32 -15.35 -5.13
C SER A 601 8.81 -15.61 -3.70
N PRO A 602 9.60 -16.67 -3.46
CA PRO A 602 10.17 -16.97 -2.15
C PRO A 602 10.98 -15.79 -1.57
N VAL A 603 11.75 -15.11 -2.41
CA VAL A 603 12.56 -13.94 -2.02
C VAL A 603 11.66 -12.82 -1.51
N ALA A 604 10.59 -12.49 -2.24
CA ALA A 604 9.66 -11.44 -1.84
C ALA A 604 8.93 -11.82 -0.54
N ILE A 605 8.54 -13.08 -0.37
CA ILE A 605 7.89 -13.57 0.85
C ILE A 605 8.82 -13.41 2.07
N VAL A 606 10.09 -13.81 1.94
CA VAL A 606 11.08 -13.66 3.02
C VAL A 606 11.29 -12.18 3.36
N CYS A 607 11.46 -11.32 2.35
CA CYS A 607 11.58 -9.87 2.55
C CYS A 607 10.33 -9.30 3.26
N ALA A 608 9.13 -9.73 2.87
CA ALA A 608 7.88 -9.30 3.50
C ALA A 608 7.80 -9.75 4.97
N ILE A 609 8.22 -10.97 5.30
CA ILE A 609 8.29 -11.48 6.68
C ILE A 609 9.27 -10.64 7.51
N VAL A 610 10.44 -10.32 6.97
CA VAL A 610 11.45 -9.49 7.67
C VAL A 610 10.91 -8.09 7.94
N VAL A 611 10.38 -7.41 6.92
CA VAL A 611 9.82 -6.07 7.07
C VAL A 611 8.63 -6.07 8.04
N GLY A 612 7.71 -7.03 7.91
CA GLY A 612 6.59 -7.21 8.83
C GLY A 612 7.04 -7.44 10.27
N GLY A 613 8.07 -8.27 10.47
CA GLY A 613 8.69 -8.51 11.78
C GLY A 613 9.27 -7.22 12.38
N VAL A 614 10.06 -6.47 11.60
CA VAL A 614 10.62 -5.16 12.03
C VAL A 614 9.52 -4.19 12.47
N MET A 615 8.40 -4.13 11.73
CA MET A 615 7.27 -3.28 12.10
C MET A 615 6.67 -3.66 13.46
N VAL A 616 6.45 -4.96 13.72
CA VAL A 616 5.90 -5.46 14.99
C VAL A 616 6.85 -5.23 16.15
N PHE A 617 8.13 -5.61 15.98
CA PHE A 617 9.14 -5.40 17.01
C PHE A 617 9.36 -3.92 17.30
N GLY A 618 9.34 -3.06 16.28
CA GLY A 618 9.41 -1.62 16.44
C GLY A 618 8.23 -1.06 17.23
N LEU A 619 7.01 -1.53 16.94
CA LEU A 619 5.80 -1.10 17.65
C LEU A 619 5.80 -1.54 19.11
N VAL A 620 6.18 -2.79 19.40
CA VAL A 620 6.35 -3.30 20.78
C VAL A 620 7.49 -2.56 21.50
N GLY A 621 8.61 -2.32 20.81
CA GLY A 621 9.76 -1.55 21.30
C GLY A 621 9.38 -0.14 21.74
N LEU A 622 8.59 0.57 20.93
CA LEU A 622 8.04 1.87 21.29
C LEU A 622 7.14 1.80 22.52
N GLY A 623 6.38 0.71 22.68
CA GLY A 623 5.55 0.45 23.86
C GLY A 623 6.34 0.40 25.18
N PHE A 624 7.62 0.01 25.15
CA PHE A 624 8.48 0.00 26.34
C PHE A 624 9.01 1.37 26.75
N ARG A 625 8.94 2.39 25.89
CA ARG A 625 9.33 3.76 26.25
C ARG A 625 8.50 4.25 27.42
N ARG A 626 9.11 5.04 28.30
CA ARG A 626 8.41 5.70 29.40
C ARG A 626 7.92 7.07 28.98
N PHE A 627 6.82 7.51 29.56
CA PHE A 627 6.38 8.89 29.47
C PHE A 627 7.37 9.83 30.15
N GLY A 628 7.33 11.12 29.78
CA GLY A 628 8.21 12.14 30.36
C GLY A 628 7.84 12.50 31.80
N SER A 629 6.59 12.27 32.21
CA SER A 629 6.07 12.62 33.54
C SER A 629 5.21 11.50 34.15
N GLY A 630 4.99 11.56 35.46
CA GLY A 630 4.00 10.75 36.19
C GLY A 630 2.55 11.21 36.00
N MET A 631 2.28 12.13 35.07
CA MET A 631 0.93 12.59 34.79
C MET A 631 0.01 11.40 34.47
N PRO A 632 -1.20 11.32 35.08
CA PRO A 632 -2.14 10.25 34.80
C PRO A 632 -2.46 10.15 33.30
N VAL A 633 -2.42 8.92 32.80
CA VAL A 633 -2.66 8.63 31.38
C VAL A 633 -4.16 8.68 31.11
N ALA A 634 -4.64 9.77 30.51
CA ALA A 634 -6.05 9.90 30.09
C ALA A 634 -6.38 9.06 28.85
N GLY A 635 -5.37 8.79 28.00
CA GLY A 635 -5.54 8.08 26.73
C GLY A 635 -6.52 8.81 25.82
N SER A 636 -7.50 8.07 25.29
CA SER A 636 -8.61 8.61 24.48
C SER A 636 -9.89 8.90 25.28
N CYS A 637 -9.90 8.72 26.60
CA CYS A 637 -11.14 8.77 27.39
C CYS A 637 -11.66 10.21 27.59
N SER A 638 -12.84 10.51 27.06
CA SER A 638 -13.48 11.82 27.20
C SER A 638 -13.72 12.26 28.65
N LEU A 639 -14.09 11.35 29.55
CA LEU A 639 -14.29 11.65 30.97
C LEU A 639 -12.97 12.01 31.66
N ALA A 640 -11.88 11.31 31.33
CA ALA A 640 -10.56 11.58 31.92
C ALA A 640 -10.02 12.94 31.44
N ILE A 641 -10.23 13.28 30.17
CA ILE A 641 -9.84 14.59 29.63
C ILE A 641 -10.69 15.70 30.25
N ALA A 642 -12.01 15.53 30.36
CA ALA A 642 -12.90 16.50 31.00
C ALA A 642 -12.55 16.72 32.48
N ALA A 643 -12.21 15.66 33.21
CA ALA A 643 -11.81 15.75 34.62
C ALA A 643 -10.53 16.57 34.82
N ALA A 644 -9.63 16.60 33.83
CA ALA A 644 -8.41 17.41 33.88
C ALA A 644 -8.66 18.92 33.60
N CYS A 645 -9.87 19.29 33.17
CA CYS A 645 -10.29 20.67 32.95
C CYS A 645 -11.06 21.17 34.18
N TYR A 646 -10.33 21.57 35.23
CA TYR A 646 -10.93 21.98 36.49
C TYR A 646 -11.78 23.27 36.34
N PRO A 647 -13.06 23.30 36.75
CA PRO A 647 -13.95 24.45 36.56
C PRO A 647 -13.54 25.73 37.32
N GLY A 648 -12.77 25.60 38.41
CA GLY A 648 -12.35 26.75 39.21
C GLY A 648 -11.20 27.57 38.61
N VAL A 649 -10.57 27.10 37.53
CA VAL A 649 -9.52 27.85 36.79
C VAL A 649 -10.09 29.16 36.23
N SER A 650 -11.33 29.14 35.73
CA SER A 650 -11.96 30.30 35.09
C SER A 650 -12.34 31.43 36.04
N LEU A 651 -12.41 31.16 37.35
CA LEU A 651 -12.83 32.14 38.37
C LEU A 651 -11.66 32.80 39.10
N VAL A 652 -10.48 32.16 39.12
CA VAL A 652 -9.31 32.63 39.91
C VAL A 652 -8.41 33.56 39.11
N ASP A 653 -8.32 33.41 37.78
CA ASP A 653 -7.35 34.16 36.97
C ASP A 653 -7.80 35.60 36.61
N GLY A 654 -8.98 36.06 37.02
CA GLY A 654 -9.43 37.46 36.86
C GLY A 654 -9.44 38.00 35.41
N CYS A 655 -9.18 37.13 34.43
CA CYS A 655 -8.96 37.47 33.05
C CYS A 655 -10.10 36.86 32.24
N GLY A 656 -10.93 37.70 31.63
CA GLY A 656 -11.99 37.28 30.69
C GLY A 656 -11.45 36.72 29.36
N ASP A 657 -10.19 36.31 29.32
CA ASP A 657 -9.52 35.81 28.12
C ASP A 657 -9.78 34.31 27.92
N ALA A 658 -9.86 33.92 26.64
CA ALA A 658 -10.08 32.54 26.20
C ALA A 658 -8.89 31.64 26.60
N VAL A 659 -8.91 31.08 27.82
CA VAL A 659 -7.86 30.20 28.39
C VAL A 659 -7.47 29.07 27.44
N GLU A 660 -8.42 28.56 26.65
CA GLU A 660 -8.16 27.54 25.62
C GLU A 660 -7.19 27.98 24.51
N THR A 661 -6.96 29.28 24.35
CA THR A 661 -6.06 29.88 23.36
C THR A 661 -4.68 30.22 23.92
N MET A 662 -4.50 30.13 25.24
CA MET A 662 -3.25 30.37 25.93
C MET A 662 -2.34 29.13 25.92
N PRO A 663 -1.02 29.30 26.18
CA PRO A 663 -0.15 28.16 26.40
C PRO A 663 -0.45 27.54 27.78
N LEU A 664 -0.81 26.27 27.81
CA LEU A 664 -1.28 25.57 29.02
C LEU A 664 -0.21 24.65 29.60
N ARG A 665 -0.27 24.45 30.92
CA ARG A 665 0.51 23.44 31.64
C ARG A 665 -0.42 22.67 32.59
N TRP A 666 -0.15 21.39 32.79
CA TRP A 666 -0.85 20.55 33.76
C TRP A 666 -0.09 20.52 35.09
N GLY A 667 -0.79 20.67 36.20
CA GLY A 667 -0.22 20.58 37.55
C GLY A 667 -1.25 20.87 38.63
N VAL A 668 -0.77 21.14 39.85
CA VAL A 668 -1.60 21.54 40.99
C VAL A 668 -2.07 22.98 40.77
N VAL A 669 -3.39 23.17 40.69
CA VAL A 669 -4.05 24.45 40.41
C VAL A 669 -4.63 25.08 41.68
N TYR A 670 -5.03 24.26 42.65
CA TYR A 670 -5.60 24.71 43.92
C TYR A 670 -5.12 23.80 45.05
N GLN A 671 -4.74 24.39 46.17
CA GLN A 671 -4.50 23.72 47.45
C GLN A 671 -5.50 24.31 48.45
N GLY A 672 -6.40 23.48 48.98
CA GLY A 672 -7.32 23.87 50.04
C GLY A 672 -7.58 22.71 50.99
N THR A 673 -7.95 23.05 52.23
CA THR A 673 -8.27 22.09 53.29
C THR A 673 -9.71 21.60 53.15
N GLY A 674 -9.89 20.31 52.87
CA GLY A 674 -11.18 19.63 53.00
C GLY A 674 -11.10 18.61 54.13
N ASP A 675 -11.99 18.68 55.12
CA ASP A 675 -12.07 17.75 56.26
C ASP A 675 -10.75 17.55 57.05
N GLY A 676 -9.95 18.62 57.21
CA GLY A 676 -8.68 18.55 57.95
C GLY A 676 -7.52 17.89 57.18
N VAL A 677 -7.70 17.57 55.89
CA VAL A 677 -6.66 17.07 54.98
C VAL A 677 -6.51 18.05 53.81
N GLU A 678 -5.27 18.43 53.47
CA GLU A 678 -4.99 19.20 52.24
C GLU A 678 -5.25 18.31 51.03
N VAL A 679 -6.32 18.56 50.28
CA VAL A 679 -6.60 17.87 49.02
C VAL A 679 -6.39 18.87 47.89
N GLY A 680 -5.27 18.74 47.19
CA GLY A 680 -4.99 19.57 46.01
C GLY A 680 -5.85 19.15 44.81
N CYS A 681 -6.15 20.09 43.91
CA CYS A 681 -6.78 19.79 42.62
C CYS A 681 -5.73 19.87 41.51
N CYS A 682 -5.65 18.84 40.67
CA CYS A 682 -4.79 18.85 39.48
C CYS A 682 -5.59 19.21 38.23
N GLY A 683 -5.04 20.04 37.34
CA GLY A 683 -5.71 20.40 36.10
C GLY A 683 -4.84 21.22 35.15
N PHE A 684 -5.39 21.51 33.98
CA PHE A 684 -4.79 22.44 33.01
C PHE A 684 -5.08 23.89 33.42
N SER A 685 -4.03 24.73 33.40
CA SER A 685 -4.16 26.17 33.62
C SER A 685 -3.25 26.97 32.68
N GLY A 686 -3.64 28.21 32.37
CA GLY A 686 -2.80 29.23 31.73
C GLY A 686 -1.83 29.89 32.73
N GLY A 687 -2.22 29.94 34.01
CA GLY A 687 -1.40 30.44 35.12
C GLY A 687 -0.32 29.47 35.61
N GLU A 688 0.43 29.88 36.62
CA GLU A 688 1.45 29.02 37.26
C GLU A 688 0.83 27.81 37.95
N VAL A 689 1.45 26.64 37.77
CA VAL A 689 1.03 25.37 38.35
C VAL A 689 2.22 24.63 38.93
N GLY A 690 2.05 24.06 40.11
CA GLY A 690 3.05 23.22 40.77
C GLY A 690 3.05 21.78 40.25
N MET A 691 4.17 21.08 40.34
CA MET A 691 4.21 19.62 40.13
C MET A 691 3.57 18.91 41.33
N PRO A 692 2.67 17.91 41.12
CA PRO A 692 2.13 17.13 42.23
C PRO A 692 3.22 16.35 42.95
N VAL A 693 3.07 16.19 44.27
CA VAL A 693 4.03 15.50 45.14
C VAL A 693 3.66 14.01 45.21
N ASP A 694 4.67 13.13 45.12
CA ASP A 694 4.46 11.68 45.17
C ASP A 694 3.79 11.26 46.48
N GLY A 695 2.77 10.39 46.40
CA GLY A 695 2.02 9.90 47.55
C GLY A 695 0.98 10.86 48.12
N MET A 696 1.03 12.16 47.80
CA MET A 696 -0.02 13.11 48.18
C MET A 696 -1.30 12.88 47.39
N VAL A 697 -2.43 13.23 48.00
CA VAL A 697 -3.76 12.91 47.47
C VAL A 697 -4.34 14.11 46.74
N TYR A 698 -4.73 13.90 45.48
CA TYR A 698 -5.28 14.94 44.62
C TYR A 698 -6.64 14.53 44.06
N ARG A 699 -7.47 15.53 43.77
CA ARG A 699 -8.73 15.35 43.03
C ARG A 699 -8.54 15.47 41.53
#